data_AF-A0A369IEA1-F1
#
_entry.id   AF-A0A369IEA1-F1
#
_cell.length_a   1.000
_cell.length_b   1.000
_cell.length_c   1.000
_cell.angle_alpha   90.00
_cell.angle_beta   90.00
_cell.angle_gamma   90.00
#
_symmetry.space_group_name_H-M   'P 1'
#
loop_
_entity.id
_entity.type
_entity.pdbx_description
1 polymer ?
#
loop_
_entity_poly.entity_id
_entity_poly.type
_entity_poly.pdbx_seq_one_letter_code
_entity_poly.pdbx_strand_id
1 'polypeptide(L)'
;MTLGNLGHLLVIFSFVTSLVATYAYLRATLLSTDNLQVETWKRFARGAFYIHVAAVVGVCATLYVIIYGHHFEYHYAWSHSSRALPWYYMLSCFWEGQEGSFMLWMFWQAVLGVILIRTNKLWEAPMMTVYALVQAFLTSMILGVIIPGLDFKIGSTPFLTIAEANPGAPFLQLNPDFVPKDGNGLNPLLQNYWMVIHPPTLFLGFALTLVPFAYLMAGLWRKQVVEWLRPALPWTLLTGVILGVGILMGGYWAYETLSFNSYWSWDPVENAVYVPWLIVIAALHTMIIAKKNATALKTSVILVIAQFILILYSTFLTRSGILGNASVHSFTDLGLSGQLLLYLFAFIIVATILTVRVWKLMPSDKDEVSTYSREFWLFMGATVLCLASFQVIIPTSIPVWNSIVQAFGGVSKLAPPTDAISYYTKFQLWFFAVITILSGIGQYFWWKRVQKGKMQDLLTPVWISLFISALLITFGGINKLPYIALLTAAVFALVSNTTIIIGVLRGSYRVSGGSITHIGVALMLIGILWSSGYQKVVSLNASGLLISKDDYFTKEDNKENKENVLLWLGQPTRMGDYLLTYRGPRIEIRDVPEFVPNTWVDVIEGDFHAVCLRDITIGEKTYHKKGDTVAVYAENAHYEVEYREPNGRIATLYPRVQFNEKMGLVTSPDIKRELNKDLYSYVTVGSDPKKAEEWSPTENFRVAMQDTFFVNDFVAVLESVGRTDKVEGIALTPNDVAVKAQIKILDKEREYFITPTFAINQDRMVMRKPEVNEDLGLRVQFMEIDPKTGTFSFAVNSKQRDYIVMKAVEKPLINVLWIGTIVLIIGFMMSTIRRFREFRLVRDKGVELEKV
;
A
#
# COMPACT_ATOMS: atom_id res chain seq x y z
N MET A 1 -26.94 -3.88 -28.72
CA MET A 1 -26.21 -4.71 -27.74
C MET A 1 -25.88 -3.82 -26.55
N THR A 2 -26.23 -4.21 -25.33
CA THR A 2 -25.88 -3.42 -24.12
C THR A 2 -24.36 -3.40 -23.92
N LEU A 3 -23.84 -2.44 -23.14
CA LEU A 3 -22.41 -2.36 -22.83
C LEU A 3 -21.92 -3.64 -22.13
N GLY A 4 -22.69 -4.17 -21.18
CA GLY A 4 -22.40 -5.42 -20.50
C GLY A 4 -22.31 -6.62 -21.45
N ASN A 5 -23.26 -6.75 -22.39
CA ASN A 5 -23.23 -7.83 -23.39
C ASN A 5 -22.03 -7.69 -24.34
N LEU A 6 -21.65 -6.46 -24.70
CA LEU A 6 -20.42 -6.21 -25.47
C LEU A 6 -19.19 -6.66 -24.70
N GLY A 7 -19.08 -6.24 -23.43
CA GLY A 7 -17.96 -6.60 -22.55
C GLY A 7 -17.83 -8.11 -22.40
N HIS A 8 -18.94 -8.78 -22.09
CA HIS A 8 -18.98 -10.24 -21.94
C HIS A 8 -18.63 -10.97 -23.26
N LEU A 9 -19.15 -10.51 -24.41
CA LEU A 9 -18.80 -11.07 -25.72
C LEU A 9 -17.30 -10.93 -26.00
N LEU A 10 -16.70 -9.79 -25.67
CA LEU A 10 -15.26 -9.56 -25.83
C LEU A 10 -14.43 -10.46 -24.92
N VAL A 11 -14.91 -10.78 -23.71
CA VAL A 11 -14.26 -11.76 -22.83
C VAL A 11 -14.28 -13.15 -23.46
N ILE A 12 -15.43 -13.62 -23.95
CA ILE A 12 -15.54 -14.91 -24.65
C ILE A 12 -14.61 -14.93 -25.88
N PHE A 13 -14.63 -13.86 -26.67
CA PHE A 13 -13.81 -13.75 -27.86
C PHE A 13 -12.31 -13.77 -27.52
N SER A 14 -11.89 -13.07 -26.46
CA SER A 14 -10.53 -13.11 -25.92
C SER A 14 -10.13 -14.54 -25.49
N PHE A 15 -11.04 -15.27 -24.83
CA PHE A 15 -10.79 -16.64 -24.37
C PHE A 15 -10.59 -17.60 -25.56
N VAL A 16 -11.49 -17.55 -26.54
CA VAL A 16 -11.41 -18.40 -27.74
C VAL A 16 -10.15 -18.06 -28.56
N THR A 17 -9.88 -16.78 -28.79
CA THR A 17 -8.74 -16.36 -29.62
C THR A 17 -7.39 -16.63 -28.97
N SER A 18 -7.28 -16.58 -27.64
CA SER A 18 -6.07 -17.01 -26.91
C SER A 18 -5.83 -18.52 -27.01
N LEU A 19 -6.89 -19.35 -26.96
CA LEU A 19 -6.78 -20.80 -27.23
C LEU A 19 -6.38 -21.09 -28.68
N VAL A 20 -6.97 -20.38 -29.65
CA VAL A 20 -6.60 -20.50 -31.07
C VAL A 20 -5.14 -20.10 -31.28
N ALA A 21 -4.69 -18.99 -30.68
CA ALA A 21 -3.30 -18.56 -30.74
C ALA A 21 -2.37 -19.62 -30.12
N THR A 22 -2.74 -20.17 -28.97
CA THR A 22 -2.00 -21.27 -28.31
C THR A 22 -1.84 -22.46 -29.23
N TYR A 23 -2.95 -22.93 -29.82
CA TYR A 23 -2.94 -24.06 -30.74
C TYR A 23 -2.10 -23.77 -31.99
N ALA A 24 -2.26 -22.60 -32.60
CA ALA A 24 -1.53 -22.21 -33.80
C ALA A 24 -0.02 -22.09 -33.55
N TYR A 25 0.41 -21.49 -32.42
CA TYR A 25 1.82 -21.46 -32.04
C TYR A 25 2.37 -22.85 -31.70
N LEU A 26 1.55 -23.73 -31.09
CA LEU A 26 1.93 -25.12 -30.86
C LEU A 26 2.16 -25.84 -32.19
N ARG A 27 1.26 -25.70 -33.16
CA ARG A 27 1.41 -26.28 -34.51
C ARG A 27 2.66 -25.76 -35.21
N ALA A 28 2.92 -24.45 -35.17
CA ALA A 28 4.14 -23.87 -35.70
C ALA A 28 5.41 -24.44 -35.04
N THR A 29 5.34 -24.75 -33.75
CA THR A 29 6.46 -25.35 -33.01
C THR A 29 6.70 -26.82 -33.40
N LEU A 30 5.62 -27.60 -33.59
CA LEU A 30 5.70 -29.01 -33.93
C LEU A 30 6.15 -29.25 -35.39
N LEU A 31 5.81 -28.35 -36.31
CA LEU A 31 6.13 -28.44 -37.75
C LEU A 31 7.55 -27.97 -38.11
N SER A 32 8.47 -27.92 -37.14
CA SER A 32 9.81 -27.29 -37.21
C SER A 32 10.73 -27.59 -38.41
N THR A 33 10.35 -28.51 -39.30
CA THR A 33 11.08 -28.89 -40.52
C THR A 33 10.54 -28.26 -41.82
N ASP A 34 9.28 -27.81 -41.87
CA ASP A 34 8.68 -27.20 -43.06
C ASP A 34 8.54 -25.67 -42.89
N ASN A 35 9.51 -24.94 -43.43
CA ASN A 35 9.60 -23.48 -43.26
C ASN A 35 8.37 -22.72 -43.79
N LEU A 36 7.72 -23.20 -44.86
CA LEU A 36 6.56 -22.51 -45.45
C LEU A 36 5.33 -22.69 -44.55
N GLN A 37 5.10 -23.92 -44.08
CA GLN A 37 4.01 -24.20 -43.15
C GLN A 37 4.23 -23.51 -41.80
N VAL A 38 5.46 -23.51 -41.27
CA VAL A 38 5.81 -22.84 -40.02
C VAL A 38 5.48 -21.35 -40.10
N GLU A 39 5.91 -20.64 -41.15
CA GLU A 39 5.63 -19.21 -41.25
C GLU A 39 4.12 -18.93 -41.47
N THR A 40 3.40 -19.81 -42.16
CA THR A 40 1.94 -19.72 -42.32
C THR A 40 1.23 -19.83 -40.96
N TRP A 41 1.56 -20.86 -40.17
CA TRP A 41 1.01 -21.03 -38.82
C TRP A 41 1.42 -19.89 -37.88
N LYS A 42 2.64 -19.38 -37.98
CA LYS A 42 3.08 -18.20 -37.21
C LYS A 42 2.28 -16.95 -37.58
N ARG A 43 2.03 -16.69 -38.85
CA ARG A 43 1.19 -15.56 -39.29
C ARG A 43 -0.23 -15.69 -38.75
N PHE A 44 -0.82 -16.87 -38.84
CA PHE A 44 -2.14 -17.15 -38.28
C PHE A 44 -2.17 -16.97 -36.75
N ALA A 45 -1.17 -17.51 -36.04
CA ALA A 45 -1.03 -17.39 -34.60
C ALA A 45 -0.86 -15.92 -34.14
N ARG A 46 -0.04 -15.14 -34.85
CA ARG A 46 0.10 -13.69 -34.62
C ARG A 46 -1.24 -12.96 -34.81
N GLY A 47 -1.97 -13.28 -35.89
CA GLY A 47 -3.30 -12.75 -36.16
C GLY A 47 -4.27 -13.04 -35.01
N ALA A 48 -4.39 -14.30 -34.61
CA ALA A 48 -5.22 -14.72 -33.47
C ALA A 48 -4.80 -14.02 -32.17
N PHE A 49 -3.50 -13.88 -31.91
CA PHE A 49 -2.99 -13.18 -30.73
C PHE A 49 -3.29 -11.67 -30.75
N TYR A 50 -3.16 -11.00 -31.90
CA TYR A 50 -3.52 -9.59 -32.02
C TYR A 50 -5.02 -9.35 -31.85
N ILE A 51 -5.85 -10.27 -32.35
CA ILE A 51 -7.29 -10.25 -32.12
C ILE A 51 -7.59 -10.43 -30.62
N HIS A 52 -6.92 -11.37 -29.94
CA HIS A 52 -7.00 -11.52 -28.49
C HIS A 52 -6.61 -10.22 -27.76
N VAL A 53 -5.49 -9.59 -28.13
CA VAL A 53 -5.06 -8.30 -27.55
C VAL A 53 -6.11 -7.21 -27.76
N ALA A 54 -6.68 -7.10 -28.97
CA ALA A 54 -7.74 -6.15 -29.25
C ALA A 54 -8.99 -6.43 -28.40
N ALA A 55 -9.34 -7.70 -28.20
CA ALA A 55 -10.43 -8.10 -27.32
C ALA A 55 -10.16 -7.71 -25.87
N VAL A 56 -8.96 -7.99 -25.33
CA VAL A 56 -8.54 -7.58 -23.97
C VAL A 56 -8.66 -6.07 -23.79
N VAL A 57 -8.14 -5.28 -24.74
CA VAL A 57 -8.26 -3.81 -24.71
C VAL A 57 -9.73 -3.38 -24.77
N GLY A 58 -10.55 -4.04 -25.59
CA GLY A 58 -11.98 -3.79 -25.66
C GLY A 58 -12.72 -4.09 -24.35
N VAL A 59 -12.39 -5.19 -23.67
CA VAL A 59 -12.92 -5.54 -22.33
C VAL A 59 -12.57 -4.42 -21.34
N CYS A 60 -11.30 -3.99 -21.32
CA CYS A 60 -10.84 -2.91 -20.44
C CYS A 60 -11.57 -1.59 -20.73
N ALA A 61 -11.66 -1.21 -22.01
CA ALA A 61 -12.34 0.00 -22.44
C ALA A 61 -13.84 -0.03 -22.09
N THR A 62 -14.50 -1.16 -22.26
CA THR A 62 -15.93 -1.32 -21.95
C THR A 62 -16.19 -1.14 -20.46
N LEU A 63 -15.38 -1.77 -19.59
CA LEU A 63 -15.51 -1.60 -18.15
C LEU A 63 -15.24 -0.16 -17.72
N TYR A 64 -14.21 0.48 -18.30
CA TYR A 64 -13.92 1.88 -18.00
C TYR A 64 -15.04 2.83 -18.43
N VAL A 65 -15.67 2.60 -19.59
CA VAL A 65 -16.85 3.37 -20.02
C VAL A 65 -18.01 3.19 -19.04
N ILE A 66 -18.24 1.96 -18.55
CA ILE A 66 -19.27 1.68 -17.52
C ILE A 66 -19.00 2.47 -16.23
N ILE A 67 -17.74 2.47 -15.75
CA ILE A 67 -17.34 3.19 -14.52
C ILE A 67 -17.43 4.72 -14.71
N TYR A 68 -16.76 5.25 -15.73
CA TYR A 68 -16.67 6.70 -15.99
C TYR A 68 -18.01 7.31 -16.41
N GLY A 69 -18.87 6.52 -17.09
CA GLY A 69 -20.22 6.91 -17.46
C GLY A 69 -21.23 6.81 -16.30
N HIS A 70 -20.82 6.36 -15.11
CA HIS A 70 -21.68 6.18 -13.94
C HIS A 70 -22.88 5.25 -14.21
N HIS A 71 -22.65 4.17 -14.94
CA HIS A 71 -23.66 3.15 -15.25
C HIS A 71 -23.90 2.23 -14.03
N PHE A 72 -24.60 2.75 -13.02
CA PHE A 72 -24.85 2.06 -11.75
C PHE A 72 -25.84 0.90 -11.84
N GLU A 73 -26.42 0.62 -13.01
CA GLU A 73 -27.10 -0.65 -13.27
C GLU A 73 -26.14 -1.85 -13.23
N TYR A 74 -24.83 -1.62 -13.46
CA TYR A 74 -23.77 -2.63 -13.36
C TYR A 74 -23.22 -2.71 -11.94
N HIS A 75 -23.16 -3.94 -11.41
CA HIS A 75 -22.72 -4.19 -10.04
C HIS A 75 -21.30 -3.66 -9.78
N TYR A 76 -20.38 -3.81 -10.74
CA TYR A 76 -19.01 -3.34 -10.59
C TYR A 76 -18.92 -1.81 -10.43
N ALA A 77 -19.61 -1.04 -11.28
CA ALA A 77 -19.61 0.42 -11.18
C ALA A 77 -20.30 0.89 -9.89
N TRP A 78 -21.43 0.28 -9.52
CA TRP A 78 -22.12 0.59 -8.28
C TRP A 78 -21.29 0.28 -7.03
N SER A 79 -20.57 -0.85 -7.01
CA SER A 79 -19.79 -1.28 -5.85
C SER A 79 -18.50 -0.47 -5.65
N HIS A 80 -17.89 0.03 -6.73
CA HIS A 80 -16.51 0.54 -6.69
C HIS A 80 -16.36 2.02 -7.06
N SER A 81 -17.39 2.68 -7.60
CA SER A 81 -17.30 4.08 -8.06
C SER A 81 -18.44 4.94 -7.53
N SER A 82 -18.27 6.26 -7.58
CA SER A 82 -19.33 7.24 -7.30
C SER A 82 -19.13 8.49 -8.16
N ARG A 83 -20.19 9.30 -8.30
CA ARG A 83 -20.18 10.55 -9.09
C ARG A 83 -19.24 11.60 -8.53
N ALA A 84 -19.03 11.55 -7.21
CA ALA A 84 -18.17 12.48 -6.54
C ALA A 84 -16.69 12.08 -6.57
N LEU A 85 -16.28 10.91 -7.10
CA LEU A 85 -14.85 10.57 -7.13
C LEU A 85 -14.07 11.44 -8.13
N PRO A 86 -12.88 11.95 -7.76
CA PRO A 86 -11.95 12.52 -8.72
C PRO A 86 -11.59 11.52 -9.83
N TRP A 87 -11.35 12.02 -11.05
CA TRP A 87 -11.12 11.17 -12.23
C TRP A 87 -9.95 10.19 -12.10
N TYR A 88 -8.90 10.55 -11.35
CA TYR A 88 -7.76 9.68 -11.12
C TYR A 88 -8.08 8.53 -10.16
N TYR A 89 -9.00 8.69 -9.22
CA TYR A 89 -9.52 7.58 -8.41
C TYR A 89 -10.55 6.74 -9.18
N MET A 90 -11.31 7.34 -10.10
CA MET A 90 -12.12 6.57 -11.04
C MET A 90 -11.27 5.61 -11.89
N LEU A 91 -10.02 5.97 -12.21
CA LEU A 91 -9.08 5.06 -12.86
C LEU A 91 -8.71 3.89 -11.93
N SER A 92 -8.47 4.15 -10.64
CA SER A 92 -8.20 3.09 -9.66
C SER A 92 -9.35 2.12 -9.43
N CYS A 93 -10.61 2.58 -9.59
CA CYS A 93 -11.80 1.71 -9.53
C CYS A 93 -11.70 0.54 -10.51
N PHE A 94 -10.96 0.68 -11.62
CA PHE A 94 -10.76 -0.38 -12.60
C PHE A 94 -10.05 -1.62 -12.05
N TRP A 95 -9.14 -1.46 -11.07
CA TRP A 95 -8.30 -2.56 -10.57
C TRP A 95 -8.39 -2.78 -9.08
N GLU A 96 -9.20 -1.99 -8.38
CA GLU A 96 -9.47 -2.19 -6.96
C GLU A 96 -10.24 -3.49 -6.72
N GLY A 97 -11.26 -3.78 -7.54
CA GLY A 97 -12.00 -5.05 -7.48
C GLY A 97 -11.21 -6.26 -7.98
N GLN A 98 -11.64 -7.46 -7.58
CA GLN A 98 -10.96 -8.72 -7.88
C GLN A 98 -10.91 -9.00 -9.40
N GLU A 99 -12.02 -8.88 -10.11
CA GLU A 99 -12.10 -9.02 -11.58
C GLU A 99 -11.16 -8.03 -12.27
N GLY A 100 -11.18 -6.78 -11.83
CA GLY A 100 -10.34 -5.70 -12.31
C GLY A 100 -8.84 -6.00 -12.18
N SER A 101 -8.43 -6.59 -11.07
CA SER A 101 -7.04 -6.99 -10.85
C SER A 101 -6.58 -8.12 -11.81
N PHE A 102 -7.45 -9.09 -12.13
CA PHE A 102 -7.17 -10.07 -13.19
C PHE A 102 -7.08 -9.41 -14.57
N MET A 103 -7.96 -8.43 -14.85
CA MET A 103 -7.93 -7.63 -16.08
C MET A 103 -6.63 -6.84 -16.24
N LEU A 104 -6.13 -6.24 -15.16
CA LEU A 104 -4.85 -5.54 -15.16
C LEU A 104 -3.68 -6.50 -15.45
N TRP A 105 -3.72 -7.71 -14.89
CA TRP A 105 -2.71 -8.73 -15.17
C TRP A 105 -2.72 -9.18 -16.64
N MET A 106 -3.89 -9.54 -17.18
CA MET A 106 -4.01 -9.97 -18.57
C MET A 106 -3.68 -8.84 -19.55
N PHE A 107 -4.01 -7.59 -19.22
CA PHE A 107 -3.64 -6.41 -20.01
C PHE A 107 -2.12 -6.28 -20.14
N TRP A 108 -1.39 -6.32 -19.02
CA TRP A 108 0.08 -6.25 -19.08
C TRP A 108 0.69 -7.42 -19.83
N GLN A 109 0.13 -8.62 -19.66
CA GLN A 109 0.58 -9.76 -20.46
C GLN A 109 0.26 -9.57 -21.96
N ALA A 110 -0.86 -8.98 -22.34
CA ALA A 110 -1.22 -8.75 -23.73
C ALA A 110 -0.21 -7.79 -24.39
N VAL A 111 0.10 -6.69 -23.69
CA VAL A 111 1.13 -5.72 -24.11
C VAL A 111 2.50 -6.38 -24.25
N LEU A 112 2.93 -7.13 -23.23
CA LEU A 112 4.21 -7.85 -23.26
C LEU A 112 4.25 -8.90 -24.37
N GLY A 113 3.18 -9.65 -24.60
CA GLY A 113 3.10 -10.63 -25.69
C GLY A 113 3.33 -10.01 -27.08
N VAL A 114 2.77 -8.82 -27.34
CA VAL A 114 3.01 -8.06 -28.57
C VAL A 114 4.50 -7.66 -28.72
N ILE A 115 5.15 -7.29 -27.62
CA ILE A 115 6.59 -6.99 -27.60
C ILE A 115 7.40 -8.28 -27.87
N LEU A 116 7.03 -9.39 -27.25
CA LEU A 116 7.74 -10.66 -27.30
C LEU A 116 7.70 -11.31 -28.69
N ILE A 117 6.57 -11.19 -29.41
CA ILE A 117 6.46 -11.60 -30.83
C ILE A 117 7.56 -10.95 -31.69
N ARG A 118 7.95 -9.70 -31.37
CA ARG A 118 8.98 -8.95 -32.11
C ARG A 118 10.38 -9.06 -31.51
N THR A 119 10.53 -9.70 -30.35
CA THR A 119 11.80 -9.71 -29.61
C THR A 119 12.77 -10.77 -30.12
N ASN A 120 12.30 -12.00 -30.33
CA ASN A 120 13.15 -13.14 -30.72
C ASN A 120 12.42 -14.11 -31.67
N LYS A 121 12.72 -14.03 -32.97
CA LYS A 121 12.05 -14.84 -34.01
C LYS A 121 12.25 -16.35 -33.86
N LEU A 122 13.40 -16.78 -33.30
CA LEU A 122 13.75 -18.21 -33.11
C LEU A 122 12.94 -18.87 -32.00
N TRP A 123 12.61 -18.10 -30.96
CA TRP A 123 11.89 -18.59 -29.78
C TRP A 123 10.40 -18.24 -29.80
N GLU A 124 9.96 -17.44 -30.77
CA GLU A 124 8.62 -16.91 -30.87
C GLU A 124 7.55 -17.99 -30.71
N ALA A 125 7.49 -18.97 -31.62
CA ALA A 125 6.44 -19.98 -31.60
C ALA A 125 6.43 -20.81 -30.30
N PRO A 126 7.56 -21.38 -29.84
CA PRO A 126 7.49 -22.23 -28.66
C PRO A 126 7.20 -21.44 -27.38
N MET A 127 7.75 -20.24 -27.24
CA MET A 127 7.53 -19.42 -26.06
C MET A 127 6.10 -18.84 -26.04
N MET A 128 5.62 -18.33 -27.19
CA MET A 128 4.28 -17.78 -27.29
C MET A 128 3.18 -18.84 -27.13
N THR A 129 3.48 -20.13 -27.34
CA THR A 129 2.53 -21.21 -26.99
C THR A 129 2.23 -21.22 -25.49
N VAL A 130 3.27 -21.22 -24.65
CA VAL A 130 3.11 -21.19 -23.19
C VAL A 130 2.49 -19.87 -22.74
N TYR A 131 2.92 -18.77 -23.38
CA TYR A 131 2.43 -17.42 -23.08
C TYR A 131 0.93 -17.25 -23.38
N ALA A 132 0.47 -17.66 -24.57
CA ALA A 132 -0.92 -17.60 -24.97
C ALA A 132 -1.81 -18.56 -24.15
N LEU A 133 -1.26 -19.70 -23.71
CA LEU A 133 -1.99 -20.63 -22.85
C LEU A 133 -2.31 -19.97 -21.50
N VAL A 134 -1.34 -19.28 -20.90
CA VAL A 134 -1.54 -18.51 -19.66
C VAL A 134 -2.57 -17.40 -19.85
N GLN A 135 -2.60 -16.73 -21.00
CA GLN A 135 -3.65 -15.76 -21.34
C GLN A 135 -5.04 -16.40 -21.38
N ALA A 136 -5.17 -17.62 -21.92
CA ALA A 136 -6.44 -18.34 -21.90
C ALA A 136 -6.89 -18.65 -20.46
N PHE A 137 -5.97 -19.06 -19.60
CA PHE A 137 -6.28 -19.28 -18.18
C PHE A 137 -6.64 -18.00 -17.42
N LEU A 138 -5.97 -16.87 -17.67
CA LEU A 138 -6.35 -15.60 -17.04
C LEU A 138 -7.70 -15.10 -17.56
N THR A 139 -7.96 -15.25 -18.86
CA THR A 139 -9.26 -14.86 -19.43
C THR A 139 -10.39 -15.74 -18.89
N SER A 140 -10.12 -17.02 -18.58
CA SER A 140 -11.12 -17.88 -17.95
C SER A 140 -11.46 -17.46 -16.52
N MET A 141 -10.63 -16.66 -15.84
CA MET A 141 -10.94 -16.11 -14.50
C MET A 141 -12.01 -15.02 -14.56
N ILE A 142 -12.26 -14.41 -15.72
CA ILE A 142 -13.26 -13.35 -15.90
C ILE A 142 -14.43 -13.75 -16.81
N LEU A 143 -14.52 -15.04 -17.17
CA LEU A 143 -15.51 -15.56 -18.10
C LEU A 143 -16.95 -15.44 -17.56
N GLY A 144 -17.17 -15.78 -16.29
CA GLY A 144 -18.48 -15.66 -15.65
C GLY A 144 -19.51 -16.66 -16.15
N VAL A 145 -19.09 -17.86 -16.55
CA VAL A 145 -19.98 -18.91 -17.09
C VAL A 145 -20.30 -19.94 -16.01
N ILE A 146 -21.58 -20.19 -15.80
CA ILE A 146 -22.08 -21.25 -14.92
C ILE A 146 -22.46 -22.43 -15.80
N ILE A 147 -21.90 -23.61 -15.54
CA ILE A 147 -22.24 -24.81 -16.30
C ILE A 147 -23.53 -25.42 -15.72
N PRO A 148 -24.64 -25.48 -16.49
CA PRO A 148 -25.89 -26.06 -15.99
C PRO A 148 -25.71 -27.53 -15.57
N GLY A 149 -26.15 -27.88 -14.36
CA GLY A 149 -26.13 -29.24 -13.82
C GLY A 149 -24.88 -29.66 -13.05
N LEU A 150 -23.85 -28.79 -12.94
CA LEU A 150 -22.64 -29.05 -12.15
C LEU A 150 -22.41 -28.06 -11.00
N ASP A 151 -23.29 -27.05 -10.83
CA ASP A 151 -23.15 -25.92 -9.87
C ASP A 151 -21.73 -25.32 -9.82
N PHE A 152 -21.01 -25.39 -10.94
CA PHE A 152 -19.61 -24.98 -11.06
C PHE A 152 -19.52 -23.70 -11.91
N LYS A 153 -19.01 -22.64 -11.28
CA LYS A 153 -18.80 -21.32 -11.88
C LYS A 153 -17.36 -21.22 -12.41
N ILE A 154 -17.21 -20.88 -13.69
CA ILE A 154 -15.92 -20.58 -14.32
C ILE A 154 -15.77 -19.07 -14.45
N GLY A 155 -14.86 -18.50 -13.68
CA GLY A 155 -14.57 -17.07 -13.64
C GLY A 155 -15.70 -16.21 -13.06
N SER A 156 -15.40 -14.94 -12.83
CA SER A 156 -16.37 -13.92 -12.41
C SER A 156 -16.34 -12.77 -13.41
N THR A 157 -17.46 -12.49 -14.07
CA THR A 157 -17.52 -11.43 -15.08
C THR A 157 -17.82 -10.09 -14.42
N PRO A 158 -17.09 -9.00 -14.74
CA PRO A 158 -17.34 -7.67 -14.15
C PRO A 158 -18.57 -6.97 -14.76
N PHE A 159 -19.21 -7.60 -15.76
CA PHE A 159 -20.30 -7.00 -16.54
C PHE A 159 -21.70 -7.40 -16.04
N LEU A 160 -21.80 -8.05 -14.88
CA LEU A 160 -23.08 -8.37 -14.26
C LEU A 160 -23.81 -7.09 -13.84
N THR A 161 -25.12 -7.07 -14.08
CA THR A 161 -26.02 -6.09 -13.49
C THR A 161 -26.19 -6.34 -11.99
N ILE A 162 -26.69 -5.34 -11.24
CA ILE A 162 -27.00 -5.53 -9.82
C ILE A 162 -28.00 -6.67 -9.61
N ALA A 163 -29.01 -6.78 -10.50
CA ALA A 163 -30.01 -7.83 -10.45
C ALA A 163 -29.42 -9.23 -10.63
N GLU A 164 -28.47 -9.40 -11.55
CA GLU A 164 -27.79 -10.68 -11.77
C GLU A 164 -26.80 -11.03 -10.65
N ALA A 165 -26.12 -10.03 -10.10
CA ALA A 165 -25.16 -10.22 -9.02
C ALA A 165 -25.82 -10.48 -7.67
N ASN A 166 -27.00 -9.90 -7.42
CA ASN A 166 -27.71 -9.95 -6.14
C ASN A 166 -29.20 -10.31 -6.29
N PRO A 167 -29.56 -11.45 -6.90
CA PRO A 167 -30.95 -11.78 -7.22
C PRO A 167 -31.88 -11.86 -5.99
N GLY A 168 -31.32 -12.07 -4.79
CA GLY A 168 -32.06 -12.14 -3.53
C GLY A 168 -32.22 -10.82 -2.78
N ALA A 169 -31.72 -9.69 -3.29
CA ALA A 169 -31.72 -8.44 -2.53
C ALA A 169 -33.16 -7.89 -2.29
N PRO A 170 -33.53 -7.51 -1.05
CA PRO A 170 -34.89 -7.06 -0.75
C PRO A 170 -35.37 -5.87 -1.59
N PHE A 171 -34.47 -4.94 -1.94
CA PHE A 171 -34.81 -3.77 -2.75
C PHE A 171 -35.15 -4.14 -4.20
N LEU A 172 -34.55 -5.20 -4.75
CA LEU A 172 -34.87 -5.71 -6.09
C LEU A 172 -36.19 -6.47 -6.13
N GLN A 173 -36.58 -7.10 -5.02
CA GLN A 173 -37.90 -7.73 -4.91
C GLN A 173 -39.01 -6.68 -4.89
N LEU A 174 -38.74 -5.49 -4.32
CA LEU A 174 -39.65 -4.35 -4.29
C LEU A 174 -39.68 -3.60 -5.62
N ASN A 175 -38.52 -3.44 -6.27
CA ASN A 175 -38.39 -2.78 -7.57
C ASN A 175 -37.32 -3.50 -8.44
N PRO A 176 -37.76 -4.41 -9.33
CA PRO A 176 -36.84 -5.18 -10.18
C PRO A 176 -35.97 -4.33 -11.12
N ASP A 177 -36.45 -3.15 -11.51
CA ASP A 177 -35.77 -2.22 -12.43
C ASP A 177 -35.04 -1.10 -11.67
N PHE A 178 -34.77 -1.28 -10.39
CA PHE A 178 -34.10 -0.27 -9.58
C PHE A 178 -32.66 -0.03 -10.03
N VAL A 179 -32.36 1.22 -10.40
CA VAL A 179 -31.00 1.70 -10.65
C VAL A 179 -30.64 2.75 -9.59
N PRO A 180 -29.56 2.53 -8.81
CA PRO A 180 -29.08 3.51 -7.85
C PRO A 180 -28.73 4.86 -8.50
N LYS A 181 -28.99 5.96 -7.79
CA LYS A 181 -28.60 7.32 -8.25
C LYS A 181 -27.09 7.56 -8.19
N ASP A 182 -26.42 6.90 -7.26
CA ASP A 182 -24.97 6.92 -7.11
C ASP A 182 -24.47 5.52 -6.69
N GLY A 183 -23.16 5.30 -6.83
CA GLY A 183 -22.47 4.11 -6.33
C GLY A 183 -21.82 4.34 -4.97
N ASN A 184 -21.33 3.25 -4.37
CA ASN A 184 -20.74 3.23 -3.03
C ASN A 184 -19.37 3.94 -2.95
N GLY A 185 -18.77 4.29 -4.10
CA GLY A 185 -17.46 4.91 -4.15
C GLY A 185 -16.31 3.92 -3.93
N LEU A 186 -15.09 4.44 -4.06
CA LEU A 186 -13.88 3.72 -3.70
C LEU A 186 -13.79 3.67 -2.17
N ASN A 187 -13.32 2.55 -1.62
CA ASN A 187 -13.04 2.47 -0.19
C ASN A 187 -12.18 3.70 0.23
N PRO A 188 -12.62 4.50 1.22
CA PRO A 188 -11.89 5.65 1.73
C PRO A 188 -10.39 5.43 1.94
N LEU A 189 -9.99 4.24 2.42
CA LEU A 189 -8.58 3.92 2.67
C LEU A 189 -7.74 3.90 1.38
N LEU A 190 -8.39 3.56 0.26
CA LEU A 190 -7.77 3.39 -1.05
C LEU A 190 -7.76 4.69 -1.87
N GLN A 191 -8.41 5.75 -1.36
CA GLN A 191 -8.34 7.09 -1.93
C GLN A 191 -6.99 7.75 -1.60
N ASN A 192 -5.93 7.18 -2.15
CA ASN A 192 -4.57 7.72 -2.11
C ASN A 192 -3.92 7.56 -3.49
N TYR A 193 -3.07 8.51 -3.88
CA TYR A 193 -2.38 8.48 -5.18
C TYR A 193 -1.57 7.19 -5.41
N TRP A 194 -1.04 6.56 -4.36
CA TRP A 194 -0.34 5.28 -4.45
C TRP A 194 -1.23 4.18 -5.02
N MET A 195 -2.52 4.16 -4.70
CA MET A 195 -3.49 3.21 -5.28
C MET A 195 -3.59 3.33 -6.81
N VAL A 196 -3.28 4.51 -7.36
CA VAL A 196 -3.31 4.76 -8.81
C VAL A 196 -2.10 4.12 -9.51
N ILE A 197 -0.93 4.07 -8.87
CA ILE A 197 0.33 3.72 -9.54
C ILE A 197 0.98 2.43 -9.05
N HIS A 198 0.76 2.05 -7.80
CA HIS A 198 1.36 0.86 -7.19
C HIS A 198 0.79 -0.44 -7.79
N PRO A 199 -0.55 -0.68 -7.80
CA PRO A 199 -1.09 -1.92 -8.36
C PRO A 199 -0.71 -2.14 -9.83
N PRO A 200 -0.80 -1.15 -10.75
CA PRO A 200 -0.32 -1.31 -12.13
C PRO A 200 1.15 -1.72 -12.22
N THR A 201 2.02 -1.16 -11.38
CA THR A 201 3.44 -1.51 -11.35
C THR A 201 3.67 -2.93 -10.82
N LEU A 202 2.97 -3.30 -9.75
CA LEU A 202 3.07 -4.63 -9.15
C LEU A 202 2.56 -5.73 -10.10
N PHE A 203 1.42 -5.50 -10.77
CA PHE A 203 0.86 -6.44 -11.74
C PHE A 203 1.67 -6.52 -13.04
N LEU A 204 2.35 -5.44 -13.45
CA LEU A 204 3.38 -5.54 -14.49
C LEU A 204 4.52 -6.45 -14.05
N GLY A 205 4.94 -6.35 -12.79
CA GLY A 205 5.87 -7.28 -12.15
C GLY A 205 5.38 -8.72 -12.27
N PHE A 206 4.13 -9.00 -11.90
CA PHE A 206 3.52 -10.34 -12.01
C PHE A 206 3.52 -10.84 -13.47
N ALA A 207 3.12 -9.99 -14.41
CA ALA A 207 3.11 -10.32 -15.85
C ALA A 207 4.52 -10.66 -16.38
N LEU A 208 5.56 -9.95 -15.92
CA LEU A 208 6.94 -10.18 -16.33
C LEU A 208 7.50 -11.53 -15.87
N THR A 209 6.97 -12.12 -14.80
CA THR A 209 7.42 -13.42 -14.29
C THR A 209 7.13 -14.57 -15.24
N LEU A 210 6.07 -14.43 -16.06
CA LEU A 210 5.73 -15.39 -17.09
C LEU A 210 6.81 -15.47 -18.18
N VAL A 211 7.52 -14.38 -18.47
CA VAL A 211 8.48 -14.33 -19.58
C VAL A 211 9.64 -15.33 -19.41
N PRO A 212 10.44 -15.29 -18.31
CA PRO A 212 11.50 -16.27 -18.10
C PRO A 212 10.94 -17.70 -17.94
N PHE A 213 9.77 -17.86 -17.31
CA PHE A 213 9.10 -19.15 -17.22
C PHE A 213 8.75 -19.72 -18.60
N ALA A 214 8.15 -18.93 -19.48
CA ALA A 214 7.76 -19.35 -20.82
C ALA A 214 8.99 -19.71 -21.68
N TYR A 215 10.09 -18.96 -21.59
CA TYR A 215 11.36 -19.35 -22.24
C TYR A 215 11.91 -20.66 -21.69
N LEU A 216 11.89 -20.86 -20.37
CA LEU A 216 12.34 -22.10 -19.75
C LEU A 216 11.50 -23.29 -20.22
N MET A 217 10.18 -23.21 -20.10
CA MET A 217 9.26 -24.27 -20.55
C MET A 217 9.46 -24.56 -22.05
N ALA A 218 9.63 -23.50 -22.85
CA ALA A 218 9.95 -23.60 -24.26
C ALA A 218 11.32 -24.25 -24.56
N GLY A 219 12.27 -24.15 -23.64
CA GLY A 219 13.58 -24.81 -23.73
C GLY A 219 13.49 -26.28 -23.35
N LEU A 220 12.86 -26.58 -22.21
CA LEU A 220 12.73 -27.93 -21.69
C LEU A 220 12.02 -28.87 -22.69
N TRP A 221 10.88 -28.47 -23.24
CA TRP A 221 10.14 -29.34 -24.18
C TRP A 221 10.83 -29.52 -25.56
N ARG A 222 11.73 -28.60 -25.95
CA ARG A 222 12.56 -28.65 -27.16
C ARG A 222 13.91 -29.31 -26.89
N LYS A 223 14.15 -29.73 -25.65
CA LYS A 223 15.44 -30.25 -25.17
C LYS A 223 16.60 -29.26 -25.32
N GLN A 224 16.30 -27.97 -25.41
CA GLN A 224 17.26 -26.86 -25.44
C GLN A 224 17.49 -26.36 -24.02
N VAL A 225 18.20 -27.18 -23.23
CA VAL A 225 18.30 -27.03 -21.77
C VAL A 225 19.20 -25.88 -21.31
N VAL A 226 20.05 -25.32 -22.18
CA VAL A 226 20.96 -24.20 -21.86
C VAL A 226 20.56 -22.92 -22.61
N GLU A 227 20.04 -23.06 -23.81
CA GLU A 227 19.84 -21.98 -24.78
C GLU A 227 18.76 -20.99 -24.32
N TRP A 228 17.77 -21.46 -23.55
CA TRP A 228 16.70 -20.64 -22.98
C TRP A 228 17.22 -19.54 -22.03
N LEU A 229 18.37 -19.76 -21.37
CA LEU A 229 18.96 -18.81 -20.42
C LEU A 229 19.22 -17.45 -21.07
N ARG A 230 19.68 -17.47 -22.33
CA ARG A 230 20.12 -16.27 -23.04
C ARG A 230 18.99 -15.28 -23.28
N PRO A 231 17.86 -15.65 -23.91
CA PRO A 231 16.73 -14.75 -24.04
C PRO A 231 16.05 -14.47 -22.70
N ALA A 232 16.02 -15.40 -21.74
CA ALA A 232 15.34 -15.21 -20.46
C ALA A 232 16.03 -14.21 -19.52
N LEU A 233 17.37 -14.22 -19.44
CA LEU A 233 18.14 -13.45 -18.45
C LEU A 233 17.82 -11.93 -18.40
N PRO A 234 17.77 -11.17 -19.52
CA PRO A 234 17.43 -9.75 -19.46
C PRO A 234 15.99 -9.52 -18.95
N TRP A 235 15.06 -10.43 -19.24
CA TRP A 235 13.70 -10.37 -18.72
C TRP A 235 13.65 -10.70 -17.23
N THR A 236 14.40 -11.70 -16.74
CA THR A 236 14.52 -11.99 -15.29
C THR A 236 15.01 -10.77 -14.51
N LEU A 237 15.98 -10.02 -15.05
CA LEU A 237 16.43 -8.76 -14.47
C LEU A 237 15.32 -7.71 -14.43
N LEU A 238 14.59 -7.55 -15.54
CA LEU A 238 13.46 -6.61 -15.61
C LEU A 238 12.36 -6.99 -14.60
N THR A 239 12.04 -8.29 -14.47
CA THR A 239 11.12 -8.82 -13.47
C THR A 239 11.56 -8.44 -12.06
N GLY A 240 12.84 -8.67 -11.72
CA GLY A 240 13.38 -8.32 -10.40
C GLY A 240 13.30 -6.83 -10.07
N VAL A 241 13.55 -5.96 -11.05
CA VAL A 241 13.43 -4.50 -10.89
C VAL A 241 11.98 -4.09 -10.70
N ILE A 242 11.08 -4.44 -11.62
CA ILE A 242 9.71 -3.95 -11.61
C ILE A 242 8.93 -4.51 -10.42
N LEU A 243 9.08 -5.80 -10.11
CA LEU A 243 8.45 -6.39 -8.93
C LEU A 243 9.01 -5.77 -7.64
N GLY A 244 10.32 -5.49 -7.58
CA GLY A 244 10.93 -4.79 -6.46
C GLY A 244 10.41 -3.36 -6.29
N VAL A 245 10.30 -2.60 -7.37
CA VAL A 245 9.71 -1.24 -7.36
C VAL A 245 8.26 -1.31 -6.89
N GLY A 246 7.45 -2.25 -7.38
CA GLY A 246 6.09 -2.47 -6.90
C GLY A 246 6.03 -2.67 -5.38
N ILE A 247 6.84 -3.58 -4.84
CA ILE A 247 6.92 -3.84 -3.39
C ILE A 247 7.33 -2.58 -2.61
N LEU A 248 8.35 -1.86 -3.09
CA LEU A 248 8.86 -0.65 -2.43
C LEU A 248 7.86 0.50 -2.45
N MET A 249 7.10 0.66 -3.53
CA MET A 249 5.99 1.61 -3.60
C MET A 249 4.89 1.26 -2.59
N GLY A 250 4.58 -0.04 -2.43
CA GLY A 250 3.64 -0.50 -1.41
C GLY A 250 4.13 -0.19 0.01
N GLY A 251 5.42 -0.40 0.28
CA GLY A 251 6.02 -0.04 1.57
C GLY A 251 6.04 1.46 1.85
N TYR A 252 6.24 2.29 0.83
CA TYR A 252 6.14 3.75 0.97
C TYR A 252 4.67 4.19 1.15
N TRP A 253 3.74 3.55 0.47
CA TRP A 253 2.31 3.79 0.68
C TRP A 253 1.89 3.44 2.12
N ALA A 254 2.33 2.30 2.64
CA ALA A 254 2.13 1.91 4.04
C ALA A 254 2.84 2.86 5.03
N TYR A 255 3.89 3.54 4.59
CA TYR A 255 4.55 4.57 5.38
C TYR A 255 3.73 5.87 5.46
N GLU A 256 3.02 6.25 4.40
CA GLU A 256 2.22 7.48 4.38
C GLU A 256 0.77 7.26 4.85
N THR A 257 0.30 6.03 4.80
CA THR A 257 -1.08 5.66 5.12
C THR A 257 -1.11 4.34 5.85
N LEU A 258 -2.11 4.17 6.72
CA LEU A 258 -2.33 2.98 7.57
C LEU A 258 -1.48 3.00 8.86
N SER A 259 -2.13 2.63 9.97
CA SER A 259 -1.61 2.64 11.35
C SER A 259 -0.52 1.59 11.63
N PHE A 260 0.19 1.09 10.61
CA PHE A 260 1.16 0.01 10.73
C PHE A 260 2.40 0.36 11.57
N ASN A 261 2.48 1.58 12.09
CA ASN A 261 3.61 2.15 12.82
C ASN A 261 4.93 2.13 12.01
N SER A 262 4.93 1.73 10.73
CA SER A 262 6.11 1.48 9.91
C SER A 262 5.75 1.27 8.43
N TYR A 263 6.77 1.15 7.57
CA TYR A 263 6.67 0.89 6.13
C TYR A 263 6.56 -0.61 5.77
N TRP A 264 6.55 -1.51 6.76
CA TRP A 264 6.43 -2.96 6.56
C TRP A 264 5.91 -3.65 7.82
N SER A 265 4.90 -4.50 7.67
CA SER A 265 4.20 -5.13 8.80
C SER A 265 4.25 -6.65 8.81
N TRP A 266 4.84 -7.26 7.78
CA TRP A 266 4.80 -8.71 7.58
C TRP A 266 3.39 -9.26 7.40
N ASP A 267 2.48 -8.44 6.86
CA ASP A 267 1.14 -8.88 6.50
C ASP A 267 1.22 -10.05 5.49
N PRO A 268 0.36 -11.07 5.56
CA PRO A 268 0.42 -12.22 4.66
C PRO A 268 0.43 -11.87 3.17
N VAL A 269 -0.23 -10.79 2.75
CA VAL A 269 -0.24 -10.33 1.35
C VAL A 269 1.08 -9.65 0.98
N GLU A 270 1.67 -8.86 1.89
CA GLU A 270 3.03 -8.33 1.74
C GLU A 270 4.06 -9.48 1.60
N ASN A 271 3.95 -10.50 2.44
CA ASN A 271 4.80 -11.69 2.41
C ASN A 271 4.66 -12.45 1.09
N ALA A 272 3.43 -12.56 0.57
CA ALA A 272 3.13 -13.25 -0.68
C ALA A 272 3.82 -12.60 -1.88
N VAL A 273 4.12 -11.30 -1.88
CA VAL A 273 4.91 -10.66 -2.96
C VAL A 273 6.40 -10.63 -2.69
N TYR A 274 6.80 -10.59 -1.42
CA TYR A 274 8.21 -10.61 -1.01
C TYR A 274 8.93 -11.92 -1.32
N VAL A 275 8.31 -13.07 -1.01
CA VAL A 275 8.88 -14.40 -1.24
C VAL A 275 9.24 -14.66 -2.72
N PRO A 276 8.34 -14.49 -3.71
CA PRO A 276 8.70 -14.68 -5.12
C PRO A 276 9.76 -13.69 -5.59
N TRP A 277 9.85 -12.49 -5.00
CA TRP A 277 10.92 -11.54 -5.30
C TRP A 277 12.29 -12.08 -4.85
N LEU A 278 12.43 -12.58 -3.62
CA LEU A 278 13.68 -13.21 -3.19
C LEU A 278 14.09 -14.39 -4.08
N ILE A 279 13.12 -15.21 -4.50
CA ILE A 279 13.36 -16.34 -5.42
C ILE A 279 13.79 -15.86 -6.81
N VAL A 280 13.25 -14.76 -7.35
CA VAL A 280 13.73 -14.22 -8.63
C VAL A 280 15.16 -13.67 -8.53
N ILE A 281 15.53 -13.07 -7.40
CA ILE A 281 16.92 -12.64 -7.15
C ILE A 281 17.85 -13.87 -7.05
N ALA A 282 17.43 -14.95 -6.39
CA ALA A 282 18.21 -16.20 -6.35
C ALA A 282 18.34 -16.83 -7.76
N ALA A 283 17.25 -16.86 -8.53
CA ALA A 283 17.23 -17.34 -9.92
C ALA A 283 18.20 -16.53 -10.79
N LEU A 284 18.20 -15.21 -10.65
CA LEU A 284 19.13 -14.33 -11.37
C LEU A 284 20.59 -14.73 -11.16
N HIS A 285 21.01 -14.91 -9.91
CA HIS A 285 22.41 -15.21 -9.58
C HIS A 285 22.82 -16.59 -10.10
N THR A 286 21.93 -17.59 -10.04
CA THR A 286 22.20 -18.92 -10.60
C THR A 286 22.22 -18.91 -12.13
N MET A 287 21.31 -18.18 -12.80
CA MET A 287 21.31 -18.03 -14.27
C MET A 287 22.59 -17.41 -14.82
N ILE A 288 23.21 -16.46 -14.10
CA ILE A 288 24.45 -15.79 -14.54
C ILE A 288 25.62 -16.79 -14.63
N ILE A 289 25.67 -17.80 -13.76
CA ILE A 289 26.75 -18.80 -13.71
C ILE A 289 26.38 -20.12 -14.40
N ALA A 290 25.10 -20.37 -14.68
CA ALA A 290 24.57 -21.60 -15.24
C ALA A 290 25.23 -22.06 -16.56
N LYS A 291 25.76 -21.14 -17.37
CA LYS A 291 26.48 -21.49 -18.62
C LYS A 291 27.77 -22.28 -18.39
N LYS A 292 28.37 -22.18 -17.20
CA LYS A 292 29.67 -22.78 -16.87
C LYS A 292 29.59 -23.73 -15.67
N ASN A 293 28.40 -23.92 -15.11
CA ASN A 293 28.20 -24.70 -13.90
C ASN A 293 26.87 -25.46 -14.02
N ALA A 294 26.96 -26.80 -14.02
CA ALA A 294 25.83 -27.67 -14.24
C ALA A 294 24.83 -27.64 -13.08
N THR A 295 25.34 -27.56 -11.85
CA THR A 295 24.50 -27.45 -10.64
C THR A 295 23.67 -26.17 -10.68
N ALA A 296 24.29 -25.03 -10.99
CA ALA A 296 23.60 -23.77 -11.11
C ALA A 296 22.58 -23.75 -12.26
N LEU A 297 22.82 -24.48 -13.35
CA LEU A 297 21.82 -24.67 -14.39
C LEU A 297 20.57 -25.37 -13.83
N LYS A 298 20.73 -26.53 -13.18
CA LYS A 298 19.62 -27.26 -12.56
C LYS A 298 18.87 -26.43 -11.53
N THR A 299 19.61 -25.70 -10.69
CA THR A 299 19.01 -24.79 -9.70
C THR A 299 18.26 -23.65 -10.38
N SER A 300 18.80 -23.06 -11.46
CA SER A 300 18.10 -21.99 -12.19
C SER A 300 16.77 -22.46 -12.79
N VAL A 301 16.69 -23.70 -13.28
CA VAL A 301 15.45 -24.32 -13.76
C VAL A 301 14.42 -24.39 -12.62
N ILE A 302 14.82 -24.93 -11.46
CA ILE A 302 13.94 -25.05 -10.29
C ILE A 302 13.46 -23.68 -9.82
N LEU A 303 14.38 -22.70 -9.69
CA LEU A 303 14.04 -21.39 -9.15
C LEU A 303 13.15 -20.58 -10.09
N VAL A 304 13.34 -20.65 -11.41
CA VAL A 304 12.45 -19.96 -12.36
C VAL A 304 11.05 -20.59 -12.37
N ILE A 305 10.94 -21.93 -12.25
CA ILE A 305 9.64 -22.60 -12.08
C ILE A 305 9.00 -22.17 -10.75
N ALA A 306 9.73 -22.29 -9.64
CA ALA A 306 9.25 -21.94 -8.32
C ALA A 306 8.78 -20.48 -8.25
N GLN A 307 9.51 -19.55 -8.87
CA GLN A 307 9.15 -18.14 -8.93
C GLN A 307 7.76 -17.92 -9.55
N PHE A 308 7.50 -18.52 -10.72
CA PHE A 308 6.20 -18.38 -11.38
C PHE A 308 5.07 -19.07 -10.59
N ILE A 309 5.33 -20.27 -10.07
CA ILE A 309 4.37 -20.99 -9.21
C ILE A 309 4.06 -20.19 -7.94
N LEU A 310 5.05 -19.52 -7.34
CA LEU A 310 4.83 -18.68 -6.17
C LEU A 310 3.95 -17.48 -6.49
N ILE A 311 4.01 -16.88 -7.68
CA ILE A 311 3.08 -15.80 -8.07
C ILE A 311 1.64 -16.31 -8.21
N LEU A 312 1.46 -17.51 -8.78
CA LEU A 312 0.15 -18.17 -8.81
C LEU A 312 -0.34 -18.47 -7.39
N TYR A 313 0.55 -18.92 -6.50
CA TYR A 313 0.24 -19.17 -5.10
C TYR A 313 -0.11 -17.87 -4.34
N SER A 314 0.60 -16.76 -4.58
CA SER A 314 0.27 -15.44 -4.03
C SER A 314 -1.10 -14.96 -4.48
N THR A 315 -1.44 -15.22 -5.73
CA THR A 315 -2.79 -14.95 -6.25
C THR A 315 -3.83 -15.80 -5.52
N PHE A 316 -3.58 -17.11 -5.36
CA PHE A 316 -4.45 -17.97 -4.55
C PHE A 316 -4.61 -17.46 -3.12
N LEU A 317 -3.53 -17.14 -2.42
CA LEU A 317 -3.58 -16.62 -1.04
C LEU A 317 -4.44 -15.36 -0.93
N THR A 318 -4.26 -14.41 -1.86
CA THR A 318 -4.90 -13.10 -1.81
C THR A 318 -6.33 -13.08 -2.32
N ARG A 319 -6.76 -14.09 -3.10
CA ARG A 319 -8.03 -14.08 -3.86
C ARG A 319 -8.98 -15.24 -3.57
N SER A 320 -8.58 -16.20 -2.74
CA SER A 320 -9.40 -17.38 -2.38
C SER A 320 -10.23 -17.19 -1.10
N GLY A 321 -10.15 -16.03 -0.44
CA GLY A 321 -10.74 -15.83 0.89
C GLY A 321 -10.00 -16.50 2.06
N ILE A 322 -8.96 -17.31 1.79
CA ILE A 322 -8.26 -18.10 2.83
C ILE A 322 -7.53 -17.23 3.86
N LEU A 323 -7.22 -15.98 3.51
CA LEU A 323 -6.57 -15.00 4.38
C LEU A 323 -7.55 -14.02 5.05
N GLY A 324 -8.87 -14.21 4.90
CA GLY A 324 -9.89 -13.21 5.31
C GLY A 324 -9.79 -12.73 6.76
N ASN A 325 -9.35 -13.57 7.68
CA ASN A 325 -9.16 -13.22 9.10
C ASN A 325 -7.71 -12.86 9.47
N ALA A 326 -6.76 -13.01 8.54
CA ALA A 326 -5.33 -12.87 8.79
C ALA A 326 -4.68 -11.69 8.05
N SER A 327 -5.37 -11.11 7.04
CA SER A 327 -4.85 -9.99 6.27
C SER A 327 -5.94 -8.99 5.90
N VAL A 328 -5.62 -7.72 6.08
CA VAL A 328 -6.45 -6.57 5.67
C VAL A 328 -6.45 -6.32 4.15
N HIS A 329 -5.49 -6.92 3.43
CA HIS A 329 -5.35 -6.77 1.97
C HIS A 329 -5.96 -7.95 1.19
N SER A 330 -6.58 -8.91 1.88
CA SER A 330 -7.16 -10.10 1.24
C SER A 330 -8.57 -9.86 0.71
N PHE A 331 -8.90 -10.53 -0.38
CA PHE A 331 -10.22 -10.46 -1.01
C PHE A 331 -11.11 -11.62 -0.52
N THR A 332 -12.41 -11.37 -0.47
CA THR A 332 -13.43 -12.41 -0.29
C THR A 332 -13.46 -13.36 -1.48
N ASP A 333 -13.80 -14.64 -1.26
CA ASP A 333 -13.89 -15.61 -2.36
C ASP A 333 -15.10 -15.32 -3.26
N LEU A 334 -14.87 -15.13 -4.56
CA LEU A 334 -15.90 -15.01 -5.60
C LEU A 334 -16.34 -16.37 -6.19
N GLY A 335 -15.98 -17.46 -5.51
CA GLY A 335 -16.12 -18.84 -5.98
C GLY A 335 -14.99 -19.26 -6.93
N LEU A 336 -13.83 -18.60 -6.85
CA LEU A 336 -12.69 -18.80 -7.77
C LEU A 336 -11.59 -19.69 -7.18
N SER A 337 -11.64 -19.96 -5.87
CA SER A 337 -10.63 -20.75 -5.15
C SER A 337 -10.32 -22.09 -5.81
N GLY A 338 -11.33 -22.86 -6.22
CA GLY A 338 -11.16 -24.14 -6.92
C GLY A 338 -10.47 -24.01 -8.28
N GLN A 339 -10.84 -23.00 -9.08
CA GLN A 339 -10.22 -22.73 -10.39
C GLN A 339 -8.75 -22.30 -10.23
N LEU A 340 -8.45 -21.47 -9.22
CA LEU A 340 -7.08 -21.04 -8.89
C LEU A 340 -6.20 -22.22 -8.46
N LEU A 341 -6.73 -23.15 -7.66
CA LEU A 341 -6.02 -24.39 -7.29
C LEU A 341 -5.75 -25.27 -8.50
N LEU A 342 -6.74 -25.46 -9.38
CA LEU A 342 -6.56 -26.25 -10.61
C LEU A 342 -5.45 -25.65 -11.48
N TYR A 343 -5.45 -24.32 -11.65
CA TYR A 343 -4.38 -23.62 -12.35
C TYR A 343 -3.03 -23.93 -11.68
N LEU A 344 -2.90 -23.64 -10.39
CA LEU A 344 -1.66 -23.84 -9.64
C LEU A 344 -1.09 -25.26 -9.82
N PHE A 345 -1.91 -26.29 -9.60
CA PHE A 345 -1.47 -27.68 -9.73
C PHE A 345 -1.15 -28.08 -11.18
N ALA A 346 -1.91 -27.61 -12.17
CA ALA A 346 -1.64 -27.91 -13.57
C ALA A 346 -0.23 -27.46 -13.98
N PHE A 347 0.17 -26.25 -13.59
CA PHE A 347 1.50 -25.73 -13.93
C PHE A 347 2.62 -26.39 -13.12
N ILE A 348 2.38 -26.74 -11.85
CA ILE A 348 3.32 -27.54 -11.05
C ILE A 348 3.59 -28.89 -11.74
N ILE A 349 2.53 -29.60 -12.12
CA ILE A 349 2.62 -30.94 -12.70
C ILE A 349 3.33 -30.88 -14.06
N VAL A 350 2.90 -29.98 -14.95
CA VAL A 350 3.49 -29.86 -16.31
C VAL A 350 4.97 -29.45 -16.23
N ALA A 351 5.32 -28.47 -15.39
CA ALA A 351 6.71 -28.05 -15.22
C ALA A 351 7.59 -29.16 -14.63
N THR A 352 7.07 -29.92 -13.68
CA THR A 352 7.78 -31.06 -13.08
C THR A 352 8.01 -32.17 -14.10
N ILE A 353 6.98 -32.58 -14.84
CA ILE A 353 7.07 -33.62 -15.87
C ILE A 353 8.11 -33.24 -16.93
N LEU A 354 8.06 -32.02 -17.46
CA LEU A 354 9.00 -31.56 -18.47
C LEU A 354 10.44 -31.50 -17.93
N THR A 355 10.62 -31.03 -16.70
CA THR A 355 11.93 -30.99 -16.05
C THR A 355 12.51 -32.39 -15.86
N VAL A 356 11.74 -33.32 -15.31
CA VAL A 356 12.17 -34.71 -15.09
C VAL A 356 12.54 -35.40 -16.41
N ARG A 357 11.78 -35.16 -17.48
CA ARG A 357 12.01 -35.75 -18.80
C ARG A 357 13.36 -35.35 -19.40
N VAL A 358 13.84 -34.14 -19.14
CA VAL A 358 15.12 -33.64 -19.69
C VAL A 358 16.23 -33.55 -18.65
N TRP A 359 15.98 -33.98 -17.41
CA TRP A 359 16.95 -33.89 -16.31
C TRP A 359 18.29 -34.56 -16.64
N LYS A 360 18.23 -35.71 -17.32
CA LYS A 360 19.42 -36.47 -17.76
C LYS A 360 20.17 -35.82 -18.92
N LEU A 361 19.55 -34.90 -19.66
CA LEU A 361 20.20 -34.15 -20.74
C LEU A 361 20.97 -32.94 -20.21
N MET A 362 20.66 -32.48 -18.99
CA MET A 362 21.41 -31.40 -18.37
C MET A 362 22.80 -31.91 -17.97
N PRO A 363 23.86 -31.12 -18.17
CA PRO A 363 25.20 -31.47 -17.72
C PRO A 363 25.24 -31.86 -16.22
N SER A 364 26.30 -32.56 -15.84
CA SER A 364 26.64 -32.84 -14.44
C SER A 364 28.11 -32.57 -14.24
N ASP A 365 28.45 -31.77 -13.24
CA ASP A 365 29.84 -31.53 -12.86
C ASP A 365 30.35 -32.75 -12.08
N LYS A 366 31.54 -33.26 -12.40
CA LYS A 366 32.16 -34.39 -11.69
C LYS A 366 32.88 -33.96 -10.42
N ASP A 367 33.34 -32.72 -10.39
CA ASP A 367 34.12 -32.14 -9.31
C ASP A 367 33.28 -31.14 -8.52
N GLU A 368 33.53 -31.07 -7.21
CA GLU A 368 32.94 -30.04 -6.37
C GLU A 368 33.48 -28.65 -6.72
N VAL A 369 32.59 -27.65 -6.67
CA VAL A 369 32.94 -26.27 -6.98
C VAL A 369 33.88 -25.74 -5.90
N SER A 370 35.08 -25.31 -6.29
CA SER A 370 36.05 -24.73 -5.36
C SER A 370 35.48 -23.51 -4.62
N THR A 371 35.75 -23.41 -3.32
CA THR A 371 35.43 -22.23 -2.49
C THR A 371 36.15 -20.96 -2.93
N TYR A 372 37.20 -21.09 -3.76
CA TYR A 372 37.92 -19.97 -4.38
C TYR A 372 37.32 -19.52 -5.72
N SER A 373 36.14 -20.00 -6.08
CA SER A 373 35.44 -19.64 -7.31
C SER A 373 34.32 -18.64 -7.04
N ARG A 374 34.01 -17.79 -8.03
CA ARG A 374 32.83 -16.90 -7.96
C ARG A 374 31.53 -17.70 -8.00
N GLU A 375 31.53 -18.85 -8.66
CA GLU A 375 30.39 -19.75 -8.79
C GLU A 375 29.91 -20.24 -7.41
N PHE A 376 30.83 -20.60 -6.51
CA PHE A 376 30.51 -20.99 -5.13
C PHE A 376 29.81 -19.88 -4.34
N TRP A 377 30.38 -18.67 -4.33
CA TRP A 377 29.84 -17.55 -3.53
C TRP A 377 28.49 -17.05 -4.05
N LEU A 378 28.29 -17.03 -5.37
CA LEU A 378 26.99 -16.70 -5.96
C LEU A 378 25.94 -17.76 -5.62
N PHE A 379 26.31 -19.05 -5.64
CA PHE A 379 25.43 -20.14 -5.25
C PHE A 379 25.05 -20.08 -3.76
N MET A 380 26.01 -19.81 -2.87
CA MET A 380 25.73 -19.63 -1.44
C MET A 380 24.77 -18.46 -1.19
N GLY A 381 24.97 -17.32 -1.86
CA GLY A 381 24.03 -16.20 -1.78
C GLY A 381 22.61 -16.58 -2.21
N ALA A 382 22.48 -17.30 -3.34
CA ALA A 382 21.18 -17.79 -3.80
C ALA A 382 20.53 -18.77 -2.82
N THR A 383 21.31 -19.67 -2.20
CA THR A 383 20.82 -20.61 -1.18
C THR A 383 20.28 -19.89 0.05
N VAL A 384 21.01 -18.89 0.57
CA VAL A 384 20.55 -18.12 1.74
C VAL A 384 19.28 -17.33 1.44
N LEU A 385 19.15 -16.77 0.23
CA LEU A 385 17.90 -16.14 -0.23
C LEU A 385 16.73 -17.14 -0.26
N CYS A 386 16.96 -18.38 -0.69
CA CYS A 386 15.93 -19.43 -0.66
C CYS A 386 15.54 -19.81 0.76
N LEU A 387 16.50 -19.91 1.69
CA LEU A 387 16.23 -20.18 3.10
C LEU A 387 15.43 -19.04 3.76
N ALA A 388 15.79 -17.79 3.46
CA ALA A 388 15.04 -16.62 3.92
C ALA A 388 13.60 -16.63 3.39
N SER A 389 13.42 -17.02 2.13
CA SER A 389 12.10 -17.19 1.50
C SER A 389 11.27 -18.29 2.17
N PHE A 390 11.90 -19.44 2.44
CA PHE A 390 11.28 -20.59 3.07
C PHE A 390 10.81 -20.29 4.49
N GLN A 391 11.60 -19.53 5.26
CA GLN A 391 11.23 -19.10 6.60
C GLN A 391 9.98 -18.21 6.62
N VAL A 392 9.76 -17.38 5.60
CA VAL A 392 8.60 -16.49 5.52
C VAL A 392 7.35 -17.21 5.02
N ILE A 393 7.49 -18.09 4.02
CA ILE A 393 6.34 -18.72 3.38
C ILE A 393 5.65 -19.73 4.30
N ILE A 394 6.40 -20.50 5.11
CA ILE A 394 5.80 -21.55 5.97
C ILE A 394 4.75 -20.98 6.94
N PRO A 395 5.05 -19.96 7.75
CA PRO A 395 4.08 -19.42 8.70
C PRO A 395 2.98 -18.62 7.98
N THR A 396 3.31 -17.95 6.87
CA THR A 396 2.31 -17.27 6.02
C THR A 396 1.26 -18.24 5.48
N SER A 397 1.65 -19.49 5.22
CA SER A 397 0.78 -20.56 4.72
C SER A 397 -0.01 -21.30 5.81
N ILE A 398 0.08 -20.93 7.10
CA ILE A 398 -0.67 -21.59 8.19
C ILE A 398 -2.18 -21.70 7.91
N PRO A 399 -2.87 -20.64 7.44
CA PRO A 399 -4.28 -20.76 7.08
C PRO A 399 -4.54 -21.83 6.03
N VAL A 400 -3.63 -21.97 5.05
CA VAL A 400 -3.72 -23.01 4.00
C VAL A 400 -3.54 -24.41 4.58
N TRP A 401 -2.57 -24.60 5.47
CA TRP A 401 -2.38 -25.90 6.15
C TRP A 401 -3.62 -26.30 6.96
N ASN A 402 -4.24 -25.34 7.65
CA ASN A 402 -5.46 -25.58 8.39
C ASN A 402 -6.61 -26.00 7.47
N SER A 403 -6.83 -25.29 6.36
CA SER A 403 -7.85 -25.63 5.38
C SER A 403 -7.61 -27.01 4.74
N ILE A 404 -6.36 -27.37 4.44
CA ILE A 404 -6.01 -28.70 3.92
C ILE A 404 -6.35 -29.78 4.94
N VAL A 405 -5.94 -29.63 6.20
CA VAL A 405 -6.23 -30.63 7.25
C VAL A 405 -7.73 -30.79 7.45
N GLN A 406 -8.48 -29.69 7.46
CA GLN A 406 -9.94 -29.70 7.56
C GLN A 406 -10.60 -30.41 6.37
N ALA A 407 -10.09 -30.20 5.15
CA ALA A 407 -10.59 -30.87 3.94
C ALA A 407 -10.43 -32.40 3.98
N PHE A 408 -9.46 -32.92 4.74
CA PHE A 408 -9.25 -34.35 4.97
C PHE A 408 -9.91 -34.86 6.28
N GLY A 409 -10.81 -34.08 6.89
CA GLY A 409 -11.55 -34.47 8.11
C GLY A 409 -10.75 -34.34 9.42
N GLY A 410 -9.57 -33.73 9.37
CA GLY A 410 -8.76 -33.44 10.55
C GLY A 410 -9.12 -32.11 11.21
N VAL A 411 -8.64 -31.90 12.45
CA VAL A 411 -8.76 -30.62 13.15
C VAL A 411 -7.37 -30.04 13.35
N SER A 412 -7.09 -28.90 12.72
CA SER A 412 -5.88 -28.11 12.95
C SER A 412 -6.23 -26.76 13.57
N LYS A 413 -5.56 -26.42 14.67
CA LYS A 413 -5.69 -25.13 15.38
C LYS A 413 -4.35 -24.36 15.38
N LEU A 414 -3.52 -24.56 14.36
CA LEU A 414 -2.30 -23.79 14.23
C LEU A 414 -2.67 -22.31 14.05
N ALA A 415 -2.29 -21.49 15.01
CA ALA A 415 -2.49 -20.05 14.95
C ALA A 415 -1.29 -19.39 14.24
N PRO A 416 -1.53 -18.40 13.37
CA PRO A 416 -0.47 -17.50 12.91
C PRO A 416 0.27 -16.85 14.10
N PRO A 417 1.51 -16.37 13.91
CA PRO A 417 2.25 -15.67 14.97
C PRO A 417 1.45 -14.46 15.49
N THR A 418 1.32 -14.33 16.81
CA THR A 418 0.59 -13.23 17.45
C THR A 418 1.28 -11.88 17.24
N ASP A 419 2.62 -11.87 17.29
CA ASP A 419 3.46 -10.73 16.92
C ASP A 419 4.27 -11.09 15.66
N ALA A 420 3.68 -10.80 14.50
CA ALA A 420 4.30 -11.05 13.20
C ALA A 420 5.63 -10.29 13.06
N ILE A 421 5.68 -9.04 13.50
CA ILE A 421 6.85 -8.17 13.36
C ILE A 421 8.05 -8.80 14.08
N SER A 422 7.91 -9.14 15.35
CA SER A 422 8.99 -9.77 16.13
C SER A 422 9.37 -11.14 15.56
N TYR A 423 8.38 -11.97 15.21
CA TYR A 423 8.61 -13.32 14.72
C TYR A 423 9.45 -13.33 13.43
N TYR A 424 9.03 -12.62 12.38
CA TYR A 424 9.73 -12.64 11.10
C TYR A 424 11.04 -11.86 11.15
N THR A 425 11.04 -10.67 11.76
CA THR A 425 12.24 -9.83 11.84
C THR A 425 13.38 -10.54 12.55
N LYS A 426 13.10 -11.30 13.62
CA LYS A 426 14.12 -12.05 14.37
C LYS A 426 14.99 -12.94 13.48
N PHE A 427 14.40 -13.66 12.52
CA PHE A 427 15.15 -14.53 11.61
C PHE A 427 15.72 -13.77 10.42
N GLN A 428 14.93 -12.84 9.86
CA GLN A 428 15.30 -12.11 8.65
C GLN A 428 16.52 -11.22 8.87
N LEU A 429 16.72 -10.65 10.07
CA LEU A 429 17.94 -9.90 10.40
C LEU A 429 19.21 -10.74 10.19
N TRP A 430 19.22 -12.00 10.62
CA TRP A 430 20.37 -12.89 10.47
C TRP A 430 20.58 -13.32 9.02
N PHE A 431 19.50 -13.65 8.30
CA PHE A 431 19.59 -13.96 6.88
C PHE A 431 20.16 -12.78 6.09
N PHE A 432 19.69 -11.56 6.35
CA PHE A 432 20.19 -10.37 5.66
C PHE A 432 21.60 -9.98 6.08
N ALA A 433 22.01 -10.21 7.33
CA ALA A 433 23.42 -10.06 7.71
C ALA A 433 24.31 -10.99 6.86
N VAL A 434 23.93 -12.27 6.72
CA VAL A 434 24.68 -13.23 5.90
C VAL A 434 24.64 -12.87 4.41
N ILE A 435 23.46 -12.56 3.85
CA ILE A 435 23.31 -12.15 2.43
C ILE A 435 24.20 -10.95 2.12
N THR A 436 24.27 -9.98 3.04
CA THR A 436 25.01 -8.75 2.83
C THR A 436 26.52 -9.00 2.89
N ILE A 437 27.00 -9.83 3.81
CA ILE A 437 28.39 -10.31 3.81
C ILE A 437 28.73 -11.02 2.49
N LEU A 438 27.87 -11.95 2.06
CA LEU A 438 28.06 -12.68 0.80
C LEU A 438 28.06 -11.76 -0.41
N SER A 439 27.28 -10.66 -0.40
CA SER A 439 27.29 -9.67 -1.47
C SER A 439 28.64 -8.94 -1.59
N GLY A 440 29.30 -8.64 -0.45
CA GLY A 440 30.63 -8.03 -0.43
C GLY A 440 31.70 -9.02 -0.92
N ILE A 441 31.73 -10.23 -0.35
CA ILE A 441 32.70 -11.27 -0.72
C ILE A 441 32.55 -11.68 -2.19
N GLY A 442 31.31 -11.93 -2.63
CA GLY A 442 31.01 -12.38 -3.99
C GLY A 442 31.51 -11.41 -5.06
N GLN A 443 31.51 -10.09 -4.79
CA GLN A 443 32.02 -9.08 -5.72
C GLN A 443 33.55 -9.16 -5.87
N TYR A 444 34.29 -9.39 -4.79
CA TYR A 444 35.73 -9.58 -4.86
C TYR A 444 36.12 -10.82 -5.69
N PHE A 445 35.38 -11.92 -5.54
CA PHE A 445 35.56 -13.12 -6.37
C PHE A 445 35.13 -12.88 -7.82
N TRP A 446 34.02 -12.18 -8.06
CA TRP A 446 33.54 -11.87 -9.41
C TRP A 446 34.56 -11.06 -10.22
N TRP A 447 35.18 -10.06 -9.59
CA TRP A 447 36.21 -9.20 -10.18
C TRP A 447 37.63 -9.76 -10.07
N LYS A 448 37.78 -11.04 -9.68
CA LYS A 448 39.06 -11.77 -9.59
C LYS A 448 40.11 -11.11 -8.69
N ARG A 449 39.68 -10.29 -7.72
CA ARG A 449 40.54 -9.68 -6.70
C ARG A 449 41.02 -10.71 -5.68
N VAL A 450 40.25 -11.78 -5.50
CA VAL A 450 40.58 -12.87 -4.58
C VAL A 450 40.77 -14.17 -5.35
N GLN A 451 41.88 -14.85 -5.09
CA GLN A 451 42.26 -16.15 -5.65
C GLN A 451 43.06 -16.93 -4.60
N LYS A 452 43.28 -18.23 -4.82
CA LYS A 452 44.13 -19.06 -3.94
C LYS A 452 45.50 -18.39 -3.77
N GLY A 453 45.86 -18.00 -2.54
CA GLY A 453 47.10 -17.28 -2.21
C GLY A 453 47.04 -15.74 -2.26
N LYS A 454 45.91 -15.13 -2.68
CA LYS A 454 45.70 -13.67 -2.74
C LYS A 454 44.42 -13.24 -1.99
N MET A 455 44.29 -13.65 -0.72
CA MET A 455 43.16 -13.24 0.14
C MET A 455 43.35 -11.85 0.78
N GLN A 456 44.57 -11.29 0.69
CA GLN A 456 44.96 -10.05 1.35
C GLN A 456 44.13 -8.84 0.90
N ASP A 457 43.69 -8.82 -0.36
CA ASP A 457 42.82 -7.79 -0.94
C ASP A 457 41.46 -7.67 -0.21
N LEU A 458 41.00 -8.76 0.45
CA LEU A 458 39.76 -8.75 1.23
C LEU A 458 39.98 -8.22 2.67
N LEU A 459 41.22 -8.21 3.18
CA LEU A 459 41.49 -7.74 4.54
C LEU A 459 41.31 -6.22 4.65
N THR A 460 41.69 -5.45 3.63
CA THR A 460 41.54 -3.99 3.62
C THR A 460 40.08 -3.54 3.82
N PRO A 461 39.09 -3.99 3.01
CA PRO A 461 37.70 -3.61 3.26
C PRO A 461 37.19 -4.16 4.60
N VAL A 462 37.62 -5.33 5.06
CA VAL A 462 37.24 -5.86 6.39
C VAL A 462 37.68 -4.91 7.50
N TRP A 463 38.96 -4.51 7.54
CA TRP A 463 39.46 -3.62 8.58
C TRP A 463 38.81 -2.23 8.55
N ILE A 464 38.65 -1.64 7.36
CA ILE A 464 37.94 -0.37 7.20
C ILE A 464 36.51 -0.49 7.72
N SER A 465 35.83 -1.59 7.40
CA SER A 465 34.44 -1.81 7.80
C SER A 465 34.34 -2.02 9.31
N LEU A 466 35.21 -2.83 9.91
CA LEU A 466 35.25 -3.02 11.37
C LEU A 466 35.51 -1.70 12.10
N PHE A 467 36.41 -0.85 11.57
CA PHE A 467 36.67 0.46 12.14
C PHE A 467 35.45 1.38 12.06
N ILE A 468 34.83 1.51 10.88
CA ILE A 468 33.62 2.34 10.70
C ILE A 468 32.47 1.79 11.55
N SER A 469 32.26 0.48 11.56
CA SER A 469 31.24 -0.17 12.39
C SER A 469 31.49 0.08 13.86
N ALA A 470 32.74 -0.02 14.35
CA ALA A 470 33.05 0.30 15.74
C ALA A 470 32.67 1.74 16.09
N LEU A 471 33.01 2.72 15.24
CA LEU A 471 32.60 4.11 15.43
C LEU A 471 31.07 4.25 15.46
N LEU A 472 30.37 3.67 14.50
CA LEU A 472 28.90 3.76 14.41
C LEU A 472 28.21 3.06 15.58
N ILE A 473 28.75 1.94 16.08
CA ILE A 473 28.23 1.21 17.24
C ILE A 473 28.41 2.06 18.50
N THR A 474 29.62 2.59 18.72
CA THR A 474 29.95 3.38 19.91
C THR A 474 29.18 4.70 19.95
N PHE A 475 29.20 5.48 18.86
CA PHE A 475 28.52 6.79 18.82
C PHE A 475 27.03 6.69 18.54
N GLY A 476 26.56 5.61 17.89
CA GLY A 476 25.15 5.36 17.62
C GLY A 476 24.39 4.64 18.74
N GLY A 477 25.07 4.23 19.82
CA GLY A 477 24.43 3.57 20.97
C GLY A 477 23.86 2.18 20.66
N ILE A 478 24.48 1.45 19.73
CA ILE A 478 23.94 0.17 19.26
C ILE A 478 24.37 -0.96 20.18
N ASN A 479 23.44 -1.51 20.95
CA ASN A 479 23.71 -2.53 21.97
C ASN A 479 23.12 -3.93 21.68
N LYS A 480 22.23 -4.07 20.69
CA LYS A 480 21.62 -5.36 20.37
C LYS A 480 22.48 -6.14 19.38
N LEU A 481 22.87 -7.37 19.74
CA LEU A 481 23.75 -8.21 18.91
C LEU A 481 23.25 -8.41 17.46
N PRO A 482 21.96 -8.70 17.19
CA PRO A 482 21.49 -8.84 15.80
C PRO A 482 21.64 -7.55 14.99
N TYR A 483 21.50 -6.38 15.63
CA TYR A 483 21.66 -5.08 14.98
C TYR A 483 23.13 -4.77 14.72
N ILE A 484 24.01 -5.07 15.69
CA ILE A 484 25.46 -4.97 15.51
C ILE A 484 25.92 -5.83 14.31
N ALA A 485 25.44 -7.07 14.24
CA ALA A 485 25.78 -7.99 13.16
C ALA A 485 25.29 -7.47 11.79
N LEU A 486 24.03 -7.03 11.71
CA LEU A 486 23.47 -6.47 10.47
C LEU A 486 24.19 -5.19 10.05
N LEU A 487 24.46 -4.26 10.98
CA LEU A 487 25.18 -3.03 10.70
C LEU A 487 26.58 -3.34 10.16
N THR A 488 27.31 -4.22 10.85
CA THR A 488 28.68 -4.58 10.44
C THR A 488 28.69 -5.22 9.07
N ALA A 489 27.75 -6.12 8.80
CA ALA A 489 27.55 -6.71 7.49
C ALA A 489 27.24 -5.66 6.42
N ALA A 490 26.32 -4.72 6.69
CA ALA A 490 25.92 -3.68 5.76
C ALA A 490 27.06 -2.69 5.47
N VAL A 491 27.79 -2.23 6.49
CA VAL A 491 28.99 -1.41 6.31
C VAL A 491 30.04 -2.17 5.49
N PHE A 492 30.23 -3.47 5.76
CA PHE A 492 31.14 -4.28 4.98
C PHE A 492 30.75 -4.39 3.51
N ALA A 493 29.47 -4.61 3.20
CA ALA A 493 29.00 -4.61 1.82
C ALA A 493 29.15 -3.22 1.18
N LEU A 494 28.85 -2.14 1.91
CA LEU A 494 28.99 -0.77 1.43
C LEU A 494 30.44 -0.47 1.05
N VAL A 495 31.38 -0.70 1.97
CA VAL A 495 32.83 -0.49 1.73
C VAL A 495 33.33 -1.38 0.61
N SER A 496 33.00 -2.68 0.64
CA SER A 496 33.45 -3.64 -0.38
C SER A 496 32.99 -3.26 -1.77
N ASN A 497 31.70 -2.96 -1.96
CA ASN A 497 31.14 -2.59 -3.25
C ASN A 497 31.63 -1.20 -3.70
N THR A 498 31.88 -0.28 -2.78
CA THR A 498 32.47 1.03 -3.09
C THR A 498 33.91 0.91 -3.55
N THR A 499 34.73 0.06 -2.92
CA THR A 499 36.09 -0.20 -3.39
C THR A 499 36.10 -0.79 -4.81
N ILE A 500 35.18 -1.72 -5.08
CA ILE A 500 35.00 -2.31 -6.41
C ILE A 500 34.56 -1.26 -7.42
N ILE A 501 33.56 -0.41 -7.09
CA ILE A 501 33.04 0.58 -8.03
C ILE A 501 34.10 1.62 -8.41
N ILE A 502 34.91 2.08 -7.46
CA ILE A 502 36.02 3.02 -7.72
C ILE A 502 37.02 2.40 -8.70
N GLY A 503 37.32 1.10 -8.56
CA GLY A 503 38.18 0.38 -9.50
C GLY A 503 37.56 0.20 -10.88
N VAL A 504 36.25 -0.07 -10.96
CA VAL A 504 35.52 -0.33 -12.21
C VAL A 504 35.21 0.95 -12.99
N LEU A 505 34.94 2.06 -12.29
CA LEU A 505 34.67 3.37 -12.88
C LEU A 505 35.87 3.95 -13.64
N ARG A 506 37.10 3.55 -13.28
CA ARG A 506 38.30 3.85 -14.07
C ARG A 506 38.33 3.14 -15.44
N GLY A 507 37.46 2.15 -15.66
CA GLY A 507 37.29 1.43 -16.93
C GLY A 507 35.99 1.80 -17.64
N SER A 508 34.95 0.98 -17.48
CA SER A 508 33.64 1.21 -18.11
C SER A 508 32.55 1.29 -17.04
N TYR A 509 31.95 2.47 -16.88
CA TYR A 509 30.83 2.69 -15.95
C TYR A 509 29.62 1.80 -16.23
N ARG A 510 29.51 1.18 -17.41
CA ARG A 510 28.34 0.36 -17.79
C ARG A 510 28.29 -0.99 -17.08
N VAL A 511 29.41 -1.46 -16.52
CA VAL A 511 29.47 -2.77 -15.85
C VAL A 511 29.35 -2.67 -14.31
N SER A 512 29.20 -1.46 -13.77
CA SER A 512 29.07 -1.21 -12.32
C SER A 512 27.69 -1.50 -11.72
N GLY A 513 26.68 -1.76 -12.56
CA GLY A 513 25.29 -1.89 -12.11
C GLY A 513 25.10 -2.85 -10.92
N GLY A 514 25.75 -4.02 -10.94
CA GLY A 514 25.68 -4.97 -9.81
C GLY A 514 26.23 -4.42 -8.50
N SER A 515 27.37 -3.73 -8.54
CA SER A 515 27.96 -3.12 -7.33
C SER A 515 27.10 -1.96 -6.81
N ILE A 516 26.52 -1.14 -7.71
CA ILE A 516 25.58 -0.07 -7.35
C ILE A 516 24.33 -0.65 -6.66
N THR A 517 23.76 -1.74 -7.20
CA THR A 517 22.62 -2.43 -6.58
C THR A 517 22.94 -2.84 -5.15
N HIS A 518 24.09 -3.49 -4.90
CA HIS A 518 24.45 -3.92 -3.55
C HIS A 518 24.81 -2.76 -2.60
N ILE A 519 25.35 -1.64 -3.10
CA ILE A 519 25.47 -0.39 -2.31
C ILE A 519 24.09 0.08 -1.87
N GLY A 520 23.12 0.06 -2.78
CA GLY A 520 21.72 0.38 -2.48
C GLY A 520 21.15 -0.51 -1.38
N VAL A 521 21.34 -1.85 -1.47
CA VAL A 521 20.93 -2.79 -0.42
C VAL A 521 21.57 -2.44 0.92
N ALA A 522 22.88 -2.17 0.95
CA ALA A 522 23.60 -1.85 2.18
C ALA A 522 23.06 -0.58 2.86
N LEU A 523 22.86 0.50 2.09
CA LEU A 523 22.27 1.75 2.58
C LEU A 523 20.83 1.53 3.06
N MET A 524 20.04 0.76 2.30
CA MET A 524 18.66 0.42 2.65
C MET A 524 18.59 -0.28 4.02
N LEU A 525 19.46 -1.28 4.25
CA LEU A 525 19.53 -2.01 5.54
C LEU A 525 20.02 -1.15 6.69
N ILE A 526 20.97 -0.24 6.45
CA ILE A 526 21.41 0.75 7.43
C ILE A 526 20.23 1.66 7.82
N GLY A 527 19.50 2.19 6.84
CA GLY A 527 18.30 2.99 7.07
C GLY A 527 17.27 2.24 7.90
N ILE A 528 16.92 1.00 7.49
CA ILE A 528 15.97 0.12 8.20
C ILE A 528 16.36 -0.09 9.67
N LEU A 529 17.65 -0.36 9.92
CA LEU A 529 18.15 -0.62 11.27
C LEU A 529 17.87 0.55 12.21
N TRP A 530 18.11 1.79 11.78
CA TRP A 530 17.83 2.97 12.60
C TRP A 530 16.34 3.31 12.62
N SER A 531 15.69 3.41 11.45
CA SER A 531 14.32 3.91 11.36
C SER A 531 13.28 2.99 11.99
N SER A 532 13.56 1.70 12.08
CA SER A 532 12.68 0.70 12.71
C SER A 532 13.23 0.18 14.03
N GLY A 533 14.54 -0.13 14.10
CA GLY A 533 15.15 -0.70 15.31
C GLY A 533 15.42 0.29 16.44
N TYR A 534 15.56 1.58 16.11
CA TYR A 534 15.86 2.68 17.05
C TYR A 534 14.86 3.83 16.96
N GLN A 535 13.64 3.56 16.47
CA GLN A 535 12.56 4.54 16.58
C GLN A 535 12.29 4.88 18.04
N LYS A 536 11.92 6.14 18.30
CA LYS A 536 11.70 6.67 19.65
C LYS A 536 10.31 7.24 19.75
N VAL A 537 9.51 6.73 20.70
CA VAL A 537 8.25 7.37 21.06
C VAL A 537 8.56 8.67 21.83
N VAL A 538 8.07 9.80 21.32
CA VAL A 538 8.25 11.11 21.96
C VAL A 538 6.99 11.58 22.70
N SER A 539 5.84 10.98 22.42
CA SER A 539 4.56 11.19 23.09
C SER A 539 4.44 10.47 24.43
N LEU A 540 5.42 10.63 25.33
CA LEU A 540 5.35 10.02 26.66
C LEU A 540 4.34 10.75 27.54
N ASN A 541 3.42 10.00 28.15
CA ASN A 541 2.43 10.53 29.08
C ASN A 541 3.10 10.97 30.39
N ALA A 542 3.26 12.28 30.56
CA ALA A 542 3.84 12.88 31.77
C ALA A 542 2.78 13.30 32.81
N SER A 543 1.49 13.09 32.55
CA SER A 543 0.41 13.54 33.46
C SER A 543 0.32 12.73 34.75
N GLY A 544 0.87 11.50 34.77
CA GLY A 544 0.71 10.56 35.88
C GLY A 544 -0.67 9.91 35.97
N LEU A 545 -1.60 10.24 35.07
CA LEU A 545 -2.96 9.69 35.01
C LEU A 545 -3.09 8.68 33.87
N LEU A 546 -3.94 7.66 34.07
CA LEU A 546 -4.36 6.76 33.01
C LEU A 546 -5.26 7.51 32.03
N ILE A 547 -4.99 7.38 30.74
CA ILE A 547 -5.80 7.96 29.66
C ILE A 547 -7.11 7.16 29.52
N SER A 548 -7.02 5.84 29.48
CA SER A 548 -8.19 4.95 29.49
C SER A 548 -7.91 3.65 30.27
N LYS A 549 -8.99 3.06 30.79
CA LYS A 549 -9.00 1.74 31.44
C LYS A 549 -9.37 0.61 30.46
N ASP A 550 -9.62 0.92 29.20
CA ASP A 550 -9.99 -0.07 28.20
C ASP A 550 -8.85 -1.08 27.97
N ASP A 551 -9.23 -2.29 27.55
CA ASP A 551 -8.30 -3.37 27.21
C ASP A 551 -7.19 -2.94 26.25
N TYR A 552 -7.51 -2.11 25.25
CA TYR A 552 -6.53 -1.59 24.29
C TYR A 552 -5.42 -0.79 24.98
N PHE A 553 -5.78 0.00 26.00
CA PHE A 553 -4.85 0.88 26.73
C PHE A 553 -4.10 0.19 27.87
N THR A 554 -4.68 -0.88 28.42
CA THR A 554 -4.15 -1.58 29.60
C THR A 554 -3.31 -2.82 29.27
N LYS A 555 -3.42 -3.35 28.05
CA LYS A 555 -2.55 -4.42 27.53
C LYS A 555 -1.08 -3.98 27.43
N GLU A 556 -0.20 -4.98 27.29
CA GLU A 556 1.25 -4.79 27.15
C GLU A 556 1.87 -3.91 28.26
N ASP A 557 1.47 -4.12 29.52
CA ASP A 557 1.93 -3.28 30.65
C ASP A 557 1.59 -1.80 30.45
N ASN A 558 0.31 -1.50 30.19
CA ASN A 558 -0.21 -0.13 30.02
C ASN A 558 0.56 0.69 28.96
N LYS A 559 1.09 0.04 27.93
CA LYS A 559 1.95 0.68 26.92
C LYS A 559 1.29 1.90 26.27
N GLU A 560 0.06 1.76 25.78
CA GLU A 560 -0.62 2.87 25.11
C GLU A 560 -0.98 3.99 26.10
N ASN A 561 -1.27 3.69 27.37
CA ASN A 561 -1.39 4.72 28.41
C ASN A 561 -0.09 5.49 28.68
N LYS A 562 1.08 4.86 28.49
CA LYS A 562 2.41 5.46 28.70
C LYS A 562 2.93 6.20 27.47
N GLU A 563 2.60 5.71 26.28
CA GLU A 563 3.18 6.13 24.99
C GLU A 563 2.30 7.09 24.18
N ASN A 564 1.13 7.47 24.70
CA ASN A 564 0.25 8.47 24.09
C ASN A 564 0.12 9.72 24.96
N VAL A 565 -0.28 10.82 24.34
CA VAL A 565 -0.62 12.07 25.03
C VAL A 565 -2.09 12.42 24.80
N LEU A 566 -2.78 12.86 25.85
CA LEU A 566 -4.13 13.41 25.79
C LEU A 566 -4.05 14.91 25.48
N LEU A 567 -4.72 15.33 24.42
CA LEU A 567 -4.77 16.73 23.99
C LEU A 567 -6.22 17.20 24.02
N TRP A 568 -6.51 18.19 24.89
CA TRP A 568 -7.80 18.87 24.92
C TRP A 568 -7.81 20.03 23.92
N LEU A 569 -8.98 20.31 23.35
CA LEU A 569 -9.15 21.43 22.43
C LEU A 569 -8.68 22.75 23.07
N GLY A 570 -7.80 23.46 22.36
CA GLY A 570 -7.28 24.77 22.74
C GLY A 570 -6.28 24.78 23.92
N GLN A 571 -6.07 23.65 24.61
CA GLN A 571 -5.18 23.56 25.76
C GLN A 571 -3.75 23.18 25.34
N PRO A 572 -2.74 23.97 25.75
CA PRO A 572 -1.36 23.60 25.53
C PRO A 572 -0.93 22.41 26.39
N THR A 573 -0.44 21.33 25.79
CA THR A 573 0.05 20.14 26.48
C THR A 573 1.54 19.94 26.18
N ARG A 574 2.36 19.73 27.21
CA ARG A 574 3.78 19.46 27.03
C ARG A 574 4.02 18.01 26.58
N MET A 575 4.80 17.84 25.52
CA MET A 575 5.28 16.56 25.02
C MET A 575 6.79 16.61 24.79
N GLY A 576 7.56 16.15 25.78
CA GLY A 576 9.01 16.30 25.76
C GLY A 576 9.43 17.77 25.68
N ASP A 577 10.12 18.12 24.59
CA ASP A 577 10.56 19.48 24.28
C ASP A 577 9.52 20.30 23.51
N TYR A 578 8.44 19.67 23.03
CA TYR A 578 7.37 20.34 22.30
C TYR A 578 6.26 20.80 23.24
N LEU A 579 5.67 21.95 22.93
CA LEU A 579 4.37 22.35 23.46
C LEU A 579 3.34 22.16 22.35
N LEU A 580 2.43 21.21 22.54
CA LEU A 580 1.38 20.87 21.60
C LEU A 580 0.12 21.67 21.86
N THR A 581 -0.65 22.01 20.83
CA THR A 581 -2.01 22.53 21.00
C THR A 581 -2.92 21.93 19.93
N TYR A 582 -3.96 21.21 20.36
CA TYR A 582 -4.99 20.69 19.47
C TYR A 582 -5.99 21.80 19.12
N ARG A 583 -6.20 22.05 17.82
CA ARG A 583 -7.02 23.16 17.29
C ARG A 583 -8.36 22.73 16.70
N GLY A 584 -8.73 21.46 16.86
CA GLY A 584 -9.99 20.91 16.40
C GLY A 584 -9.87 20.13 15.09
N PRO A 585 -10.98 19.51 14.65
CA PRO A 585 -11.04 18.83 13.38
C PRO A 585 -11.12 19.81 12.21
N ARG A 586 -10.54 19.39 11.10
CA ARG A 586 -10.46 20.07 9.82
C ARG A 586 -10.92 19.15 8.70
N ILE A 587 -11.43 19.78 7.64
CA ILE A 587 -11.94 19.13 6.44
C ILE A 587 -11.22 19.71 5.23
N GLU A 588 -10.95 18.84 4.26
CA GLU A 588 -10.34 19.19 3.00
C GLU A 588 -11.43 19.49 1.95
N ILE A 589 -11.43 20.71 1.41
CA ILE A 589 -12.24 21.10 0.27
C ILE A 589 -11.34 21.04 -0.97
N ARG A 590 -11.77 20.36 -2.02
CA ARG A 590 -10.89 19.91 -3.11
C ARG A 590 -10.20 21.00 -3.93
N ASP A 591 -10.83 22.16 -4.06
CA ASP A 591 -10.32 23.31 -4.82
C ASP A 591 -9.77 24.43 -3.92
N VAL A 592 -9.68 24.16 -2.62
CA VAL A 592 -9.14 25.05 -1.59
C VAL A 592 -7.79 24.51 -1.12
N PRO A 593 -6.72 25.33 -1.10
CA PRO A 593 -5.37 24.84 -0.83
C PRO A 593 -5.07 24.50 0.65
N GLU A 594 -5.91 24.90 1.59
CA GLU A 594 -5.72 24.66 3.02
C GLU A 594 -6.93 23.91 3.61
N PHE A 595 -6.68 23.16 4.69
CA PHE A 595 -7.74 22.55 5.46
C PHE A 595 -8.54 23.62 6.21
N VAL A 596 -9.87 23.52 6.17
CA VAL A 596 -10.75 24.47 6.87
C VAL A 596 -11.38 23.83 8.10
N PRO A 597 -11.75 24.60 9.13
CA PRO A 597 -12.46 24.06 10.29
C PRO A 597 -13.76 23.36 9.88
N ASN A 598 -14.03 22.17 10.45
CA ASN A 598 -15.27 21.44 10.15
C ASN A 598 -16.53 22.28 10.42
N THR A 599 -16.49 23.18 11.42
CA THR A 599 -17.59 24.09 11.76
C THR A 599 -17.88 25.16 10.71
N TRP A 600 -17.13 25.19 9.60
CA TRP A 600 -17.35 26.12 8.49
C TRP A 600 -18.22 25.53 7.39
N VAL A 601 -18.44 24.21 7.41
CA VAL A 601 -19.22 23.51 6.39
C VAL A 601 -20.19 22.53 7.04
N ASP A 602 -21.29 22.24 6.36
CA ASP A 602 -22.24 21.20 6.75
C ASP A 602 -22.18 20.07 5.72
N VAL A 603 -21.69 18.90 6.14
CA VAL A 603 -21.41 17.79 5.22
C VAL A 603 -22.73 17.10 4.86
N ILE A 604 -23.01 16.99 3.57
CA ILE A 604 -24.15 16.25 3.05
C ILE A 604 -23.83 14.76 3.16
N GLU A 605 -24.58 14.05 4.00
CA GLU A 605 -24.37 12.63 4.25
C GLU A 605 -24.46 11.80 2.96
N GLY A 606 -23.42 11.01 2.69
CA GLY A 606 -23.36 10.12 1.53
C GLY A 606 -23.08 10.78 0.17
N ASP A 607 -22.94 12.12 0.11
CA ASP A 607 -22.84 12.85 -1.17
C ASP A 607 -21.43 13.42 -1.44
N PHE A 608 -20.46 13.24 -0.53
CA PHE A 608 -19.09 13.81 -0.62
C PHE A 608 -19.05 15.33 -0.91
N HIS A 609 -20.14 16.02 -0.63
CA HIS A 609 -20.27 17.46 -0.74
C HIS A 609 -20.57 18.06 0.64
N ALA A 610 -20.30 19.34 0.78
CA ALA A 610 -20.65 20.09 1.96
C ALA A 610 -21.19 21.47 1.57
N VAL A 611 -22.10 22.01 2.37
CA VAL A 611 -22.61 23.38 2.20
C VAL A 611 -21.78 24.32 3.06
N CYS A 612 -21.24 25.39 2.48
CA CYS A 612 -20.47 26.40 3.21
C CYS A 612 -21.39 27.19 4.16
N LEU A 613 -21.15 27.10 5.47
CA LEU A 613 -21.90 27.84 6.50
C LEU A 613 -21.42 29.30 6.63
N ARG A 614 -20.25 29.61 6.06
CA ARG A 614 -19.63 30.94 6.00
C ARG A 614 -18.76 31.08 4.74
N ASP A 615 -18.30 32.29 4.46
CA ASP A 615 -17.37 32.55 3.36
C ASP A 615 -16.01 31.88 3.64
N ILE A 616 -15.51 31.11 2.67
CA ILE A 616 -14.21 30.43 2.74
C ILE A 616 -13.16 31.32 2.08
N THR A 617 -12.41 32.06 2.90
CA THR A 617 -11.37 32.99 2.44
C THR A 617 -10.01 32.58 3.01
N ILE A 618 -9.02 32.39 2.13
CA ILE A 618 -7.63 32.11 2.50
C ILE A 618 -6.76 33.26 2.00
N GLY A 619 -6.04 33.89 2.92
CA GLY A 619 -5.34 35.14 2.65
C GLY A 619 -6.33 36.22 2.19
N GLU A 620 -6.13 36.75 0.99
CA GLU A 620 -7.01 37.77 0.39
C GLU A 620 -8.04 37.19 -0.60
N LYS A 621 -7.98 35.88 -0.90
CA LYS A 621 -8.82 35.25 -1.92
C LYS A 621 -9.99 34.49 -1.27
N THR A 622 -11.21 34.88 -1.60
CA THR A 622 -12.42 34.11 -1.31
C THR A 622 -12.60 33.02 -2.37
N TYR A 623 -12.63 31.76 -1.94
CA TYR A 623 -12.82 30.61 -2.81
C TYR A 623 -14.30 30.30 -2.99
N HIS A 624 -15.06 30.29 -1.88
CA HIS A 624 -16.49 29.97 -1.84
C HIS A 624 -17.21 30.91 -0.90
N LYS A 625 -18.47 31.22 -1.19
CA LYS A 625 -19.35 32.03 -0.35
C LYS A 625 -20.22 31.16 0.53
N LYS A 626 -20.75 31.76 1.60
CA LYS A 626 -21.80 31.15 2.42
C LYS A 626 -22.97 30.70 1.54
N GLY A 627 -23.37 29.44 1.68
CA GLY A 627 -24.44 28.80 0.95
C GLY A 627 -23.99 28.01 -0.28
N ASP A 628 -22.74 28.15 -0.72
CA ASP A 628 -22.21 27.37 -1.84
C ASP A 628 -22.05 25.89 -1.45
N THR A 629 -22.34 24.99 -2.39
CA THR A 629 -22.08 23.55 -2.23
C THR A 629 -20.73 23.22 -2.85
N VAL A 630 -19.85 22.62 -2.06
CA VAL A 630 -18.46 22.32 -2.43
C VAL A 630 -18.15 20.84 -2.31
N ALA A 631 -17.25 20.33 -3.15
CA ALA A 631 -16.80 18.95 -3.07
C ALA A 631 -15.72 18.79 -1.98
N VAL A 632 -15.89 17.77 -1.13
CA VAL A 632 -15.01 17.49 0.01
C VAL A 632 -14.56 16.03 0.01
N TYR A 633 -13.56 15.71 0.83
CA TYR A 633 -13.24 14.33 1.22
C TYR A 633 -13.87 14.03 2.58
N ALA A 634 -15.20 13.93 2.61
CA ALA A 634 -15.99 13.80 3.84
C ALA A 634 -15.56 12.61 4.70
N GLU A 635 -15.04 11.54 4.11
CA GLU A 635 -14.52 10.35 4.78
C GLU A 635 -13.29 10.61 5.66
N ASN A 636 -12.57 11.71 5.43
CA ASN A 636 -11.35 12.06 6.14
C ASN A 636 -11.64 13.12 7.20
N ALA A 637 -11.32 12.81 8.45
CA ALA A 637 -11.20 13.79 9.52
C ALA A 637 -9.71 14.10 9.74
N HIS A 638 -9.32 15.36 9.57
CA HIS A 638 -7.95 15.81 9.84
C HIS A 638 -7.92 16.54 11.17
N TYR A 639 -7.02 16.19 12.08
CA TYR A 639 -6.94 16.88 13.39
C TYR A 639 -5.77 17.85 13.38
N GLU A 640 -6.04 19.14 13.52
CA GLU A 640 -4.98 20.14 13.53
C GLU A 640 -4.25 20.15 14.87
N VAL A 641 -2.95 19.85 14.84
CA VAL A 641 -2.09 19.87 16.03
C VAL A 641 -0.90 20.79 15.77
N GLU A 642 -0.81 21.88 16.52
CA GLU A 642 0.34 22.79 16.51
C GLU A 642 1.46 22.24 17.39
N TYR A 643 2.67 22.16 16.84
CA TYR A 643 3.90 21.82 17.53
C TYR A 643 4.74 23.08 17.69
N ARG A 644 4.87 23.57 18.93
CA ARG A 644 5.78 24.67 19.25
C ARG A 644 7.08 24.13 19.83
N GLU A 645 8.18 24.41 19.16
CA GLU A 645 9.54 24.06 19.59
C GLU A 645 10.10 25.06 20.61
N PRO A 646 11.12 24.69 21.41
CA PRO A 646 11.76 25.60 22.36
C PRO A 646 12.39 26.85 21.72
N ASN A 647 12.81 26.75 20.46
CA ASN A 647 13.34 27.86 19.67
C ASN A 647 12.25 28.84 19.17
N GLY A 648 10.98 28.59 19.48
CA GLY A 648 9.84 29.39 19.04
C GLY A 648 9.27 29.02 17.66
N ARG A 649 9.88 28.08 16.94
CA ARG A 649 9.37 27.59 15.65
C ARG A 649 8.06 26.82 15.86
N ILE A 650 7.06 27.13 15.05
CA ILE A 650 5.76 26.45 15.05
C ILE A 650 5.67 25.62 13.77
N ALA A 651 5.30 24.36 13.91
CA ALA A 651 4.94 23.47 12.81
C ALA A 651 3.55 22.89 13.09
N THR A 652 2.68 22.86 12.09
CA THR A 652 1.33 22.31 12.24
C THR A 652 1.25 20.99 11.49
N LEU A 653 0.66 19.98 12.12
CA LEU A 653 0.41 18.67 11.53
C LEU A 653 -1.09 18.38 11.54
N TYR A 654 -1.52 17.59 10.56
CA TYR A 654 -2.92 17.24 10.28
C TYR A 654 -3.11 15.71 10.21
N PRO A 655 -2.79 14.94 11.26
CA PRO A 655 -3.04 13.50 11.28
C PRO A 655 -4.48 13.20 10.90
N ARG A 656 -4.64 12.19 10.04
CA ARG A 656 -5.90 11.86 9.38
C ARG A 656 -6.51 10.62 9.99
N VAL A 657 -7.81 10.65 10.23
CA VAL A 657 -8.60 9.52 10.70
C VAL A 657 -9.79 9.29 9.77
N GLN A 658 -10.08 8.02 9.52
CA GLN A 658 -11.22 7.58 8.76
C GLN A 658 -12.05 6.65 9.66
N PHE A 659 -13.32 7.00 9.84
CA PHE A 659 -14.27 6.22 10.63
C PHE A 659 -14.97 5.22 9.72
N ASN A 660 -14.78 3.92 9.96
CA ASN A 660 -15.34 2.86 9.14
C ASN A 660 -16.11 1.85 10.00
N GLU A 661 -17.34 1.50 9.63
CA GLU A 661 -18.17 0.57 10.41
C GLU A 661 -17.59 -0.85 10.48
N LYS A 662 -16.90 -1.31 9.43
CA LYS A 662 -16.34 -2.67 9.34
C LYS A 662 -14.93 -2.77 9.94
N MET A 663 -14.10 -1.75 9.71
CA MET A 663 -12.68 -1.75 10.13
C MET A 663 -12.42 -0.94 11.41
N GLY A 664 -13.42 -0.24 11.93
CA GLY A 664 -13.26 0.67 13.06
C GLY A 664 -12.52 1.95 12.66
N LEU A 665 -11.75 2.48 13.61
CA LEU A 665 -10.96 3.69 13.46
C LEU A 665 -9.68 3.40 12.67
N VAL A 666 -9.56 3.93 11.46
CA VAL A 666 -8.34 3.79 10.65
C VAL A 666 -7.58 5.09 10.68
N THR A 667 -6.31 5.03 11.07
CA THR A 667 -5.50 6.21 11.35
C THR A 667 -4.37 6.28 10.34
N SER A 668 -4.10 7.48 9.84
CA SER A 668 -2.94 7.77 9.01
C SER A 668 -2.15 8.90 9.67
N PRO A 669 -0.83 8.81 9.69
CA PRO A 669 -0.01 9.87 10.25
C PRO A 669 -0.12 11.15 9.42
N ASP A 670 0.31 12.25 10.02
CA ASP A 670 1.00 13.29 9.28
C ASP A 670 2.48 13.29 9.68
N ILE A 671 3.36 13.51 8.71
CA ILE A 671 4.80 13.26 8.82
C ILE A 671 5.56 14.57 8.63
N LYS A 672 6.14 15.08 9.72
CA LYS A 672 7.13 16.16 9.62
C LYS A 672 8.47 15.56 9.22
N ARG A 673 8.85 15.78 7.96
CA ARG A 673 10.09 15.25 7.39
C ARG A 673 11.27 16.18 7.69
N GLU A 674 12.34 15.64 8.27
CA GLU A 674 13.61 16.35 8.48
C GLU A 674 14.76 15.61 7.80
N LEU A 675 15.94 16.24 7.71
CA LEU A 675 17.07 15.63 7.00
C LEU A 675 17.56 14.34 7.67
N ASN A 676 17.57 14.28 9.01
CA ASN A 676 18.12 13.18 9.79
C ASN A 676 17.06 12.30 10.46
N LYS A 677 15.80 12.71 10.51
CA LYS A 677 14.68 11.95 11.11
C LYS A 677 13.35 12.42 10.55
N ASP A 678 12.34 11.56 10.64
CA ASP A 678 10.95 11.96 10.46
C ASP A 678 10.22 11.91 11.81
N LEU A 679 9.37 12.90 12.09
CA LEU A 679 8.44 12.87 13.22
C LEU A 679 7.06 12.45 12.70
N TYR A 680 6.63 11.28 13.17
CA TYR A 680 5.45 10.57 12.71
C TYR A 680 4.35 10.71 13.75
N SER A 681 3.30 11.49 13.46
CA SER A 681 2.25 11.81 14.42
C SER A 681 0.90 11.31 13.94
N TYR A 682 0.20 10.53 14.76
CA TYR A 682 -1.11 9.96 14.43
C TYR A 682 -2.03 9.94 15.64
N VAL A 683 -3.33 10.02 15.38
CA VAL A 683 -4.38 9.99 16.40
C VAL A 683 -4.75 8.54 16.67
N THR A 684 -4.69 8.09 17.93
CA THR A 684 -5.11 6.74 18.35
C THR A 684 -6.55 6.71 18.81
N VAL A 685 -7.06 7.83 19.36
CA VAL A 685 -8.47 8.03 19.68
C VAL A 685 -8.84 9.44 19.27
N GLY A 686 -9.91 9.59 18.50
CA GLY A 686 -10.46 10.90 18.12
C GLY A 686 -11.97 10.83 18.07
N SER A 687 -12.61 11.96 18.41
CA SER A 687 -14.06 12.15 18.30
C SER A 687 -14.49 12.17 16.84
N ASP A 688 -15.48 11.36 16.45
CA ASP A 688 -16.04 11.44 15.10
C ASP A 688 -16.76 12.78 14.91
N PRO A 689 -16.23 13.71 14.10
CA PRO A 689 -16.82 15.03 13.94
C PRO A 689 -18.18 15.00 13.23
N LYS A 690 -18.59 13.84 12.67
CA LYS A 690 -19.89 13.66 12.03
C LYS A 690 -20.98 13.24 13.00
N LYS A 691 -20.62 12.72 14.18
CA LYS A 691 -21.63 12.33 15.17
C LYS A 691 -22.26 13.58 15.78
N ALA A 692 -23.58 13.60 15.80
CA ALA A 692 -24.33 14.67 16.44
C ALA A 692 -23.90 14.80 17.90
N GLU A 693 -23.60 16.04 18.31
CA GLU A 693 -23.14 16.32 19.65
C GLU A 693 -24.27 16.13 20.66
N GLU A 694 -24.08 15.26 21.64
CA GLU A 694 -25.02 15.08 22.73
C GLU A 694 -24.80 16.16 23.80
N TRP A 695 -25.79 17.05 23.92
CA TRP A 695 -25.82 18.09 24.95
C TRP A 695 -26.50 17.56 26.20
N SER A 696 -25.99 17.96 27.37
CA SER A 696 -26.62 17.66 28.65
C SER A 696 -28.01 18.33 28.76
N PRO A 697 -28.89 17.81 29.65
CA PRO A 697 -30.13 18.49 29.98
C PRO A 697 -29.88 19.95 30.39
N THR A 698 -30.78 20.84 30.00
CA THR A 698 -30.65 22.27 30.28
C THR A 698 -30.70 22.57 31.77
N GLU A 699 -29.64 23.17 32.29
CA GLU A 699 -29.57 23.72 33.64
C GLU A 699 -29.90 25.23 33.61
N ASN A 700 -30.76 25.68 34.50
CA ASN A 700 -31.16 27.08 34.57
C ASN A 700 -30.53 27.74 35.80
N PHE A 701 -29.80 28.83 35.57
CA PHE A 701 -29.17 29.64 36.60
C PHE A 701 -29.84 30.99 36.67
N ARG A 702 -30.07 31.50 37.88
CA ARG A 702 -30.58 32.85 38.12
C ARG A 702 -29.59 33.58 39.00
N VAL A 703 -28.97 34.63 38.47
CA VAL A 703 -27.80 35.28 39.06
C VAL A 703 -27.93 36.80 39.01
N ALA A 704 -27.45 37.51 40.03
CA ALA A 704 -27.28 38.95 40.00
C ALA A 704 -25.94 39.35 39.38
N MET A 705 -25.75 40.65 39.15
CA MET A 705 -24.47 41.19 38.71
C MET A 705 -23.37 40.85 39.72
N GLN A 706 -22.20 40.44 39.23
CA GLN A 706 -21.03 40.02 40.02
C GLN A 706 -21.24 38.75 40.86
N ASP A 707 -22.38 38.07 40.73
CA ASP A 707 -22.58 36.77 41.37
C ASP A 707 -21.74 35.69 40.68
N THR A 708 -21.34 34.72 41.50
CA THR A 708 -20.64 33.52 41.07
C THR A 708 -21.61 32.33 41.01
N PHE A 709 -21.53 31.55 39.95
CA PHE A 709 -22.30 30.32 39.77
C PHE A 709 -21.43 29.23 39.16
N PHE A 710 -21.76 27.96 39.39
CA PHE A 710 -20.99 26.82 38.91
C PHE A 710 -21.66 26.22 37.69
N VAL A 711 -20.90 26.09 36.61
CA VAL A 711 -21.38 25.51 35.35
C VAL A 711 -20.49 24.34 35.01
N ASN A 712 -21.03 23.12 35.05
CA ASN A 712 -20.24 21.89 34.93
C ASN A 712 -19.06 21.93 35.94
N ASP A 713 -17.81 21.76 35.48
CA ASP A 713 -16.60 21.82 36.32
C ASP A 713 -16.01 23.24 36.46
N PHE A 714 -16.70 24.28 35.98
CA PHE A 714 -16.17 25.64 35.90
C PHE A 714 -16.85 26.61 36.87
N VAL A 715 -16.11 27.65 37.26
CA VAL A 715 -16.63 28.79 38.03
C VAL A 715 -16.96 29.91 37.06
N ALA A 716 -18.21 30.36 37.05
CA ALA A 716 -18.72 31.42 36.18
C ALA A 716 -19.07 32.68 37.00
N VAL A 717 -18.78 33.85 36.47
CA VAL A 717 -19.12 35.15 37.07
C VAL A 717 -19.82 36.04 36.04
N LEU A 718 -20.99 36.58 36.38
CA LEU A 718 -21.65 37.56 35.55
C LEU A 718 -21.00 38.94 35.75
N GLU A 719 -20.13 39.36 34.84
CA GLU A 719 -19.40 40.63 35.01
C GLU A 719 -20.23 41.84 34.62
N SER A 720 -20.91 41.78 33.48
CA SER A 720 -21.68 42.91 32.95
C SER A 720 -22.88 42.47 32.11
N VAL A 721 -23.90 43.32 32.05
CA VAL A 721 -25.00 43.22 31.08
C VAL A 721 -25.19 44.60 30.47
N GLY A 722 -24.96 44.74 29.16
CA GLY A 722 -24.98 46.02 28.46
C GLY A 722 -25.89 45.99 27.23
N ARG A 723 -26.39 47.16 26.79
CA ARG A 723 -27.12 47.29 25.53
C ARG A 723 -26.19 47.02 24.34
N THR A 724 -26.68 46.35 23.31
CA THR A 724 -25.97 46.12 22.05
C THR A 724 -26.87 46.50 20.87
N ASP A 725 -26.28 47.11 19.84
CA ASP A 725 -26.99 47.45 18.59
C ASP A 725 -26.71 46.44 17.48
N LYS A 726 -25.96 45.38 17.79
CA LYS A 726 -25.61 44.29 16.87
C LYS A 726 -25.85 42.94 17.53
N VAL A 727 -26.68 42.11 16.90
CA VAL A 727 -26.86 40.70 17.24
C VAL A 727 -26.65 39.89 15.97
N GLU A 728 -25.73 38.94 16.02
CA GLU A 728 -25.35 38.17 14.83
C GLU A 728 -26.53 37.34 14.31
N GLY A 729 -26.81 37.46 13.01
CA GLY A 729 -27.91 36.76 12.35
C GLY A 729 -29.31 37.34 12.63
N ILE A 730 -29.41 38.44 13.39
CA ILE A 730 -30.68 39.11 13.70
C ILE A 730 -30.58 40.57 13.25
N ALA A 731 -31.42 40.95 12.29
CA ALA A 731 -31.55 42.35 11.87
C ALA A 731 -32.35 43.13 12.91
N LEU A 732 -31.70 44.03 13.63
CA LEU A 732 -32.34 44.91 14.61
C LEU A 732 -32.83 46.20 13.93
N THR A 733 -34.04 46.61 14.28
CA THR A 733 -34.60 47.92 13.94
C THR A 733 -34.28 48.94 15.05
N PRO A 734 -34.39 50.26 14.80
CA PRO A 734 -34.13 51.29 15.81
C PRO A 734 -34.99 51.19 17.09
N ASN A 735 -36.11 50.47 17.02
CA ASN A 735 -37.04 50.29 18.11
C ASN A 735 -36.89 48.96 18.85
N ASP A 736 -35.96 48.10 18.43
CA ASP A 736 -35.65 46.86 19.12
C ASP A 736 -34.67 47.12 20.27
N VAL A 737 -34.81 46.34 21.34
CA VAL A 737 -33.91 46.42 22.49
C VAL A 737 -33.15 45.10 22.58
N ALA A 738 -31.83 45.15 22.42
CA ALA A 738 -30.95 44.01 22.62
C ALA A 738 -29.94 44.29 23.73
N VAL A 739 -29.69 43.27 24.55
CA VAL A 739 -28.67 43.27 25.58
C VAL A 739 -27.73 42.09 25.41
N LYS A 740 -26.48 42.30 25.80
CA LYS A 740 -25.41 41.31 25.80
C LYS A 740 -24.94 41.13 27.24
N ALA A 741 -24.95 39.89 27.72
CA ALA A 741 -24.30 39.55 28.98
C ALA A 741 -22.82 39.24 28.72
N GLN A 742 -21.95 39.57 29.67
CA GLN A 742 -20.55 39.17 29.68
C GLN A 742 -20.33 38.25 30.88
N ILE A 743 -20.18 36.96 30.59
CA ILE A 743 -19.98 35.92 31.59
C ILE A 743 -18.52 35.49 31.51
N LYS A 744 -17.78 35.72 32.59
CA LYS A 744 -16.40 35.25 32.74
C LYS A 744 -16.41 33.84 33.29
N ILE A 745 -15.83 32.90 32.57
CA ILE A 745 -15.65 31.51 32.99
C ILE A 745 -14.18 31.30 33.38
N LEU A 746 -13.96 30.86 34.61
CA LEU A 746 -12.66 30.53 35.16
C LEU A 746 -12.41 29.03 35.00
N ASP A 747 -11.46 28.68 34.12
CA ASP A 747 -10.85 27.37 34.03
C ASP A 747 -9.53 27.37 34.82
N LYS A 748 -9.02 26.18 35.18
CA LYS A 748 -7.83 26.02 36.05
C LYS A 748 -6.60 26.80 35.58
N GLU A 749 -6.47 27.04 34.28
CA GLU A 749 -5.29 27.67 33.67
C GLU A 749 -5.61 28.91 32.81
N ARG A 750 -6.89 29.21 32.55
CA ARG A 750 -7.32 30.29 31.64
C ARG A 750 -8.68 30.89 32.03
N GLU A 751 -8.86 32.14 31.62
CA GLU A 751 -10.14 32.84 31.69
C GLU A 751 -10.78 32.87 30.29
N TYR A 752 -12.07 32.56 30.22
CA TYR A 752 -12.86 32.63 29.00
C TYR A 752 -14.01 33.61 29.19
N PHE A 753 -14.47 34.23 28.10
CA PHE A 753 -15.62 35.11 28.13
C PHE A 753 -16.69 34.57 27.18
N ILE A 754 -17.89 34.34 27.70
CA ILE A 754 -19.07 33.92 26.95
C ILE A 754 -20.05 35.09 26.93
N THR A 755 -20.54 35.45 25.74
CA THR A 755 -21.33 36.68 25.55
C THR A 755 -22.72 36.48 24.93
N PRO A 756 -23.64 35.77 25.60
CA PRO A 756 -24.96 35.48 25.04
C PRO A 756 -25.80 36.75 24.91
N THR A 757 -26.68 36.77 23.91
CA THR A 757 -27.50 37.96 23.60
C THR A 757 -28.99 37.66 23.74
N PHE A 758 -29.70 38.66 24.27
CA PHE A 758 -31.14 38.65 24.48
C PHE A 758 -31.72 39.91 23.83
N ALA A 759 -32.72 39.76 22.98
CA ALA A 759 -33.36 40.86 22.27
C ALA A 759 -34.89 40.77 22.33
N ILE A 760 -35.55 41.91 22.33
CA ILE A 760 -37.00 42.04 22.25
C ILE A 760 -37.31 42.99 21.11
N ASN A 761 -38.17 42.55 20.18
CA ASN A 761 -38.64 43.41 19.10
C ASN A 761 -39.90 44.21 19.47
N GLN A 762 -40.34 45.08 18.56
CA GLN A 762 -41.54 45.91 18.76
C GLN A 762 -42.82 45.12 19.08
N ASP A 763 -42.96 43.91 18.54
CA ASP A 763 -44.10 43.01 18.75
C ASP A 763 -44.00 42.21 20.07
N ARG A 764 -43.05 42.56 20.94
CA ARG A 764 -42.72 41.86 22.19
C ARG A 764 -42.28 40.40 21.98
N MET A 765 -41.87 40.03 20.76
CA MET A 765 -41.25 38.73 20.53
C MET A 765 -39.83 38.73 21.10
N VAL A 766 -39.56 37.72 21.90
CA VAL A 766 -38.25 37.51 22.51
C VAL A 766 -37.38 36.70 21.57
N MET A 767 -36.22 37.25 21.22
CA MET A 767 -35.21 36.61 20.42
C MET A 767 -33.99 36.32 21.29
N ARG A 768 -33.55 35.05 21.30
CA ARG A 768 -32.43 34.60 22.13
C ARG A 768 -31.41 33.91 21.24
N LYS A 769 -30.21 34.46 21.14
CA LYS A 769 -29.11 33.79 20.45
C LYS A 769 -28.20 33.15 21.49
N PRO A 770 -28.14 31.80 21.57
CA PRO A 770 -27.18 31.14 22.44
C PRO A 770 -25.76 31.39 21.94
N GLU A 771 -24.83 31.53 22.88
CA GLU A 771 -23.39 31.53 22.63
C GLU A 771 -22.85 30.13 22.93
N VAL A 772 -22.07 29.57 22.01
CA VAL A 772 -21.41 28.27 22.18
C VAL A 772 -19.91 28.50 22.27
N ASN A 773 -19.30 28.02 23.34
CA ASN A 773 -17.85 27.96 23.50
C ASN A 773 -17.39 26.51 23.34
N GLU A 774 -16.71 26.24 22.22
CA GLU A 774 -16.25 24.89 21.86
C GLU A 774 -15.13 24.38 22.78
N ASP A 775 -14.19 25.26 23.16
CA ASP A 775 -13.05 24.90 24.02
C ASP A 775 -13.50 24.38 25.38
N LEU A 776 -14.60 24.94 25.92
CA LEU A 776 -15.21 24.56 27.19
C LEU A 776 -16.33 23.54 27.05
N GLY A 777 -16.84 23.30 25.84
CA GLY A 777 -18.03 22.48 25.61
C GLY A 777 -19.28 23.06 26.26
N LEU A 778 -19.43 24.39 26.29
CA LEU A 778 -20.56 25.07 26.93
C LEU A 778 -21.44 25.81 25.91
N ARG A 779 -22.75 25.71 26.08
CA ARG A 779 -23.75 26.51 25.37
C ARG A 779 -24.53 27.29 26.41
N VAL A 780 -24.49 28.61 26.33
CA VAL A 780 -25.19 29.51 27.25
C VAL A 780 -26.19 30.33 26.48
N GLN A 781 -27.44 30.30 26.91
CA GLN A 781 -28.52 31.11 26.36
C GLN A 781 -29.05 32.07 27.43
N PHE A 782 -29.16 33.34 27.07
CA PHE A 782 -29.73 34.36 27.94
C PHE A 782 -31.26 34.28 27.87
N MET A 783 -31.91 33.90 28.98
CA MET A 783 -33.33 33.53 29.01
C MET A 783 -34.24 34.68 29.44
N GLU A 784 -33.89 35.37 30.51
CA GLU A 784 -34.79 36.35 31.13
C GLU A 784 -34.01 37.43 31.88
N ILE A 785 -34.59 38.62 31.93
CA ILE A 785 -34.15 39.75 32.74
C ILE A 785 -35.29 40.07 33.70
N ASP A 786 -35.08 39.94 35.01
CA ASP A 786 -36.06 40.38 36.01
C ASP A 786 -35.63 41.73 36.60
N PRO A 787 -36.22 42.85 36.14
CA PRO A 787 -35.86 44.18 36.61
C PRO A 787 -36.31 44.46 38.04
N LYS A 788 -37.22 43.67 38.63
CA LYS A 788 -37.67 43.87 40.02
C LYS A 788 -36.65 43.34 41.03
N THR A 789 -36.01 42.23 40.71
CA THR A 789 -35.01 41.58 41.56
C THR A 789 -33.58 41.89 41.15
N GLY A 790 -33.37 42.48 39.97
CA GLY A 790 -32.03 42.75 39.43
C GLY A 790 -31.26 41.48 39.04
N THR A 791 -31.99 40.40 38.73
CA THR A 791 -31.40 39.09 38.41
C THR A 791 -31.63 38.71 36.96
N PHE A 792 -30.72 37.88 36.44
CA PHE A 792 -30.66 37.43 35.07
C PHE A 792 -30.68 35.92 35.03
N SER A 793 -31.49 35.36 34.14
CA SER A 793 -31.64 33.90 33.99
C SER A 793 -30.87 33.40 32.77
N PHE A 794 -30.07 32.36 32.94
CA PHE A 794 -29.31 31.70 31.88
C PHE A 794 -29.67 30.22 31.81
N ALA A 795 -29.92 29.73 30.60
CA ALA A 795 -30.02 28.31 30.30
C ALA A 795 -28.66 27.84 29.82
N VAL A 796 -28.12 26.82 30.44
CA VAL A 796 -26.80 26.27 30.12
C VAL A 796 -26.91 24.80 29.80
N ASN A 797 -26.28 24.41 28.69
CA ASN A 797 -26.03 23.03 28.34
C ASN A 797 -24.51 22.83 28.27
N SER A 798 -24.06 21.66 28.68
CA SER A 798 -22.66 21.24 28.55
C SER A 798 -22.58 20.00 27.66
N LYS A 799 -21.46 19.83 26.98
CA LYS A 799 -21.10 18.60 26.28
C LYS A 799 -19.71 18.17 26.68
N GLN A 800 -19.35 16.94 26.35
CA GLN A 800 -17.98 16.48 26.49
C GLN A 800 -17.04 17.38 25.68
N ARG A 801 -16.00 17.92 26.32
CA ARG A 801 -14.96 18.69 25.64
C ARG A 801 -14.30 17.83 24.57
N ASP A 802 -14.05 18.41 23.41
CA ASP A 802 -13.37 17.68 22.34
C ASP A 802 -11.90 17.43 22.71
N TYR A 803 -11.45 16.22 22.41
CA TYR A 803 -10.10 15.77 22.70
C TYR A 803 -9.64 14.75 21.68
N ILE A 804 -8.32 14.62 21.59
CA ILE A 804 -7.67 13.52 20.88
C ILE A 804 -6.65 12.86 21.79
N VAL A 805 -6.47 11.56 21.59
CA VAL A 805 -5.31 10.83 22.08
C VAL A 805 -4.38 10.64 20.90
N MET A 806 -3.13 11.07 21.05
CA MET A 806 -2.16 11.10 19.96
C MET A 806 -0.88 10.37 20.34
N LYS A 807 -0.30 9.68 19.36
CA LYS A 807 1.03 9.09 19.44
C LYS A 807 1.96 9.76 18.43
N ALA A 808 3.17 10.06 18.86
CA ALA A 808 4.22 10.67 18.06
C ALA A 808 5.51 9.86 18.18
N VAL A 809 6.07 9.46 17.05
CA VAL A 809 7.24 8.59 16.95
C VAL A 809 8.30 9.22 16.05
N GLU A 810 9.52 9.36 16.55
CA GLU A 810 10.67 9.76 15.75
C GLU A 810 11.31 8.54 15.07
N LYS A 811 11.52 8.64 13.76
CA LYS A 811 12.16 7.61 12.93
C LYS A 811 13.50 8.12 12.38
N PRO A 812 14.63 7.80 13.03
CA PRO A 812 15.93 8.33 12.63
C PRO A 812 16.41 7.69 11.33
N LEU A 813 17.14 8.45 10.52
CA LEU A 813 17.81 8.04 9.29
C LEU A 813 16.93 7.35 8.24
N ILE A 814 15.60 7.58 8.28
CA ILE A 814 14.66 7.05 7.29
C ILE A 814 15.01 7.50 5.85
N ASN A 815 15.59 8.67 5.68
CA ASN A 815 16.09 9.12 4.37
C ASN A 815 17.19 8.23 3.81
N VAL A 816 18.02 7.60 4.66
CA VAL A 816 19.06 6.65 4.20
C VAL A 816 18.43 5.39 3.60
N LEU A 817 17.29 4.93 4.16
CA LEU A 817 16.49 3.85 3.59
C LEU A 817 16.05 4.23 2.17
N TRP A 818 15.42 5.40 2.00
CA TRP A 818 14.89 5.83 0.70
C TRP A 818 15.98 6.11 -0.34
N ILE A 819 17.11 6.70 0.07
CA ILE A 819 18.28 6.86 -0.80
C ILE A 819 18.82 5.49 -1.22
N GLY A 820 18.96 4.55 -0.29
CA GLY A 820 19.38 3.18 -0.58
C GLY A 820 18.46 2.49 -1.60
N THR A 821 17.16 2.66 -1.45
CA THR A 821 16.12 2.18 -2.38
C THR A 821 16.31 2.76 -3.79
N ILE A 822 16.54 4.07 -3.92
CA ILE A 822 16.75 4.70 -5.23
C ILE A 822 18.05 4.19 -5.88
N VAL A 823 19.14 4.11 -5.11
CA VAL A 823 20.43 3.60 -5.58
C VAL A 823 20.33 2.15 -6.04
N LEU A 824 19.61 1.31 -5.29
CA LEU A 824 19.30 -0.08 -5.64
C LEU A 824 18.66 -0.15 -7.03
N ILE A 825 17.58 0.61 -7.25
CA ILE A 825 16.83 0.64 -8.50
C ILE A 825 17.72 1.08 -9.66
N ILE A 826 18.51 2.14 -9.49
CA ILE A 826 19.42 2.66 -10.52
C ILE A 826 20.43 1.58 -10.95
N GLY A 827 21.12 0.96 -9.99
CA GLY A 827 22.11 -0.08 -10.30
C GLY A 827 21.49 -1.28 -11.00
N PHE A 828 20.27 -1.63 -10.59
CA PHE A 828 19.58 -2.80 -11.10
C PHE A 828 19.08 -2.53 -12.54
N MET A 829 18.53 -1.35 -12.80
CA MET A 829 18.19 -0.87 -14.15
C MET A 829 19.40 -0.81 -15.08
N MET A 830 20.55 -0.31 -14.60
CA MET A 830 21.80 -0.31 -15.39
C MET A 830 22.19 -1.72 -15.84
N SER A 831 22.07 -2.70 -14.94
CA SER A 831 22.33 -4.12 -15.24
C SER A 831 21.34 -4.66 -16.27
N THR A 832 20.05 -4.34 -16.14
CA THR A 832 18.98 -4.71 -17.07
C THR A 832 19.25 -4.17 -18.47
N ILE A 833 19.49 -2.85 -18.59
CA ILE A 833 19.76 -2.19 -19.88
C ILE A 833 20.99 -2.79 -20.56
N ARG A 834 22.07 -3.04 -19.80
CA ARG A 834 23.27 -3.70 -20.32
C ARG A 834 22.94 -5.08 -20.92
N ARG A 835 22.20 -5.93 -20.20
CA ARG A 835 21.86 -7.28 -20.68
C ARG A 835 20.93 -7.26 -21.88
N PHE A 836 19.97 -6.34 -21.97
CA PHE A 836 19.15 -6.16 -23.18
C PHE A 836 20.00 -5.75 -24.39
N ARG A 837 20.98 -4.86 -24.21
CA ARG A 837 21.91 -4.47 -25.28
C ARG A 837 22.76 -5.66 -25.74
N GLU A 838 23.33 -6.43 -24.82
CA GLU A 838 24.09 -7.65 -25.13
C GLU A 838 23.21 -8.67 -25.88
N PHE A 839 21.99 -8.88 -25.42
CA PHE A 839 21.02 -9.76 -26.07
C PHE A 839 20.73 -9.33 -27.51
N ARG A 840 20.42 -8.04 -27.73
CA ARG A 840 20.17 -7.48 -29.07
C ARG A 840 21.39 -7.62 -29.98
N LEU A 841 22.58 -7.25 -29.50
CA LEU A 841 23.81 -7.32 -30.30
C LEU A 841 24.05 -8.73 -30.82
N VAL A 842 23.82 -9.77 -30.01
CA VAL A 842 24.04 -11.13 -30.49
C VAL A 842 22.86 -11.71 -31.23
N ARG A 843 21.63 -11.28 -30.96
CA ARG A 843 20.50 -11.61 -31.83
C ARG A 843 20.72 -11.07 -33.25
N ASP A 844 21.20 -9.82 -33.35
CA ASP A 844 21.37 -9.12 -34.62
C ASP A 844 22.63 -9.59 -35.37
N LYS A 845 23.73 -9.91 -34.66
CA LYS A 845 24.94 -10.53 -35.25
C LYS A 845 24.81 -12.05 -35.48
N GLY A 846 23.94 -12.72 -34.73
CA GLY A 846 23.78 -14.18 -34.73
C GLY A 846 23.00 -14.74 -35.92
N VAL A 847 22.48 -13.89 -36.82
CA VAL A 847 21.97 -14.32 -38.12
C VAL A 847 23.11 -14.80 -39.04
N GLU A 848 24.37 -14.45 -38.74
CA GLU A 848 25.55 -14.96 -39.47
C GLU A 848 26.22 -16.19 -38.83
N LEU A 849 25.94 -16.52 -37.56
CA LEU A 849 26.58 -17.65 -36.87
C LEU A 849 25.79 -18.98 -36.96
N GLU A 850 24.59 -18.99 -37.55
CA GLU A 850 23.87 -20.22 -37.91
C GLU A 850 24.26 -20.76 -39.31
N LYS A 851 25.25 -20.14 -39.98
CA LYS A 851 25.83 -20.60 -41.25
C LYS A 851 27.32 -20.97 -41.18
N VAL A 852 27.84 -21.29 -39.99
CA VAL A 852 29.20 -21.85 -39.81
C VAL A 852 29.15 -23.08 -38.93
#